data_AF-A0ABF7PI57-F1
#
_entry.id   AF-A0ABF7PI57-F1
#
_cell.length_a   1.000
_cell.length_b   1.000
_cell.length_c   1.000
_cell.angle_alpha   90.00
_cell.angle_beta   90.00
_cell.angle_gamma   90.00
#
_symmetry.space_group_name_H-M   'P 1'
#
loop_
_entity.id
_entity.type
_entity.pdbx_description
1 polymer ?
#
loop_
_entity_poly.entity_id
_entity_poly.type
_entity_poly.pdbx_seq_one_letter_code
_entity_poly.pdbx_strand_id
1 'polypeptide(L)'
;MNFKITTVKSFVFAGFLTIASDASAGINYLYNNVYSESFLSNSNKEEEASGKINELRKLIAKAKKSGINTLKEETALRTAEIFMGYAKWDENNIDANVKNFSLVKKYKNESEKYAKLLPDFERQEIIEMMNSSISELEAVMRGELKRLPTPVVDWTKVKVDKDMLVYEGKPVFLADWTWKPRIKEYIEYHGNLDGFFMTNANVINNKGDISPKVINELQEKEDGSIGFVFLNHSNFPKWAEKKDPTVKDGPGIKYTMYDINHPLARQVNSDLIKGTVPYMAGKQYTGLGYMLCNEPHWNCIEKTWASAPISEYAYEEFRKWLKNKHGNIDRLNELWSTSYKDFSSVDGPRIMQASMQGSPMYFDFMAFNMDRVTEWFSFLKNEIRKYDPQAKTHIKIMPNLWSDNKRDSGIDLEALTRNSEIIGNDASSCGAWMWGKPKSWEKNYAFDWVEICMAYDFMKSVSPDKVMFNTEGHMLSTGKYRDLYQTKEYARGNYWLATIHGLTATQTWYWCRREDGSSRGHSDSNGYAASNNHQPRIVNEVHATMIDLNSVSDYIMSFQRQRKPLRIFYTKASSINKAEHMNDVLRIYEKLNFSGLPIGFATEGILKNNPHEWDAIVVYKTPYAFKSDIETVQKYLDECGTVIIDNESFKTDEYGRKIDLTLKQGKGKLIVVSTLNEMKNEALAAVKSNKGMPMISIAETNDRNMPGCEWRVIAKDKNKYIVNIVNIGKSDATVSMSAAKGNIKSVSEVLTGLKSATKIVLKPNDVQLLEVSLE
;
A
#
# COMPACT_ATOMS: atom_id res chain seq x y z
N MET A 1 8.89 -6.80 -67.35
CA MET A 1 8.92 -6.92 -68.83
C MET A 1 7.59 -6.40 -69.37
N ASN A 2 7.64 -5.69 -70.50
CA ASN A 2 6.57 -4.98 -71.21
C ASN A 2 6.25 -3.53 -70.78
N PHE A 3 7.14 -2.68 -71.31
CA PHE A 3 6.96 -1.30 -71.77
C PHE A 3 5.58 -0.97 -72.37
N LYS A 4 5.17 0.29 -72.21
CA LYS A 4 4.91 1.22 -73.33
C LYS A 4 5.01 2.68 -72.82
N ILE A 5 6.06 3.42 -73.22
CA ILE A 5 6.06 4.50 -74.23
C ILE A 5 5.22 5.70 -73.73
N THR A 6 5.74 6.91 -73.46
CA THR A 6 6.43 7.81 -74.40
C THR A 6 7.15 8.95 -73.64
N THR A 7 8.32 9.36 -74.12
CA THR A 7 9.03 10.58 -73.72
C THR A 7 8.82 11.65 -74.79
N VAL A 8 8.40 12.87 -74.44
CA VAL A 8 8.71 14.09 -75.22
C VAL A 8 9.00 15.25 -74.26
N LYS A 9 10.01 16.01 -74.67
CA LYS A 9 10.75 17.08 -74.02
C LYS A 9 9.93 18.32 -73.60
N SER A 10 10.36 18.89 -72.48
CA SER A 10 10.65 20.30 -72.20
C SER A 10 9.73 21.38 -72.76
N PHE A 11 9.13 22.19 -71.87
CA PHE A 11 9.25 23.65 -71.92
C PHE A 11 9.06 24.26 -70.53
N VAL A 12 9.83 25.31 -70.27
CA VAL A 12 10.02 26.06 -69.02
C VAL A 12 8.98 27.17 -68.93
N PHE A 13 8.30 27.38 -67.78
CA PHE A 13 8.37 28.62 -66.97
C PHE A 13 7.39 28.63 -65.78
N ALA A 14 7.89 29.28 -64.72
CA ALA A 14 7.36 29.66 -63.41
C ALA A 14 5.84 29.79 -63.15
N GLY A 15 5.43 29.45 -61.93
CA GLY A 15 4.18 29.91 -61.33
C GLY A 15 3.85 29.21 -59.99
N PHE A 16 3.79 29.98 -58.91
CA PHE A 16 3.63 29.57 -57.52
C PHE A 16 2.20 29.08 -57.13
N LEU A 17 2.18 28.20 -56.12
CA LEU A 17 1.15 27.96 -55.07
C LEU A 17 -0.28 27.53 -55.49
N THR A 18 -0.68 26.28 -55.17
CA THR A 18 -1.71 25.96 -54.13
C THR A 18 -2.07 24.45 -54.02
N ILE A 19 -2.02 23.95 -52.78
CA ILE A 19 -2.97 23.10 -52.02
C ILE A 19 -3.23 21.60 -52.39
N ALA A 20 -3.12 20.77 -51.32
CA ALA A 20 -3.77 19.46 -51.05
C ALA A 20 -3.26 18.21 -51.82
N SER A 21 -3.17 17.00 -51.25
CA SER A 21 -3.50 16.43 -49.93
C SER A 21 -2.93 15.01 -49.85
N ASP A 22 -2.60 14.58 -48.63
CA ASP A 22 -2.58 13.23 -48.08
C ASP A 22 -1.64 12.15 -48.65
N ALA A 23 -0.69 11.70 -47.80
CA ALA A 23 -0.83 10.41 -47.12
C ALA A 23 0.22 10.21 -46.01
N SER A 24 -0.28 10.05 -44.78
CA SER A 24 0.24 9.20 -43.70
C SER A 24 1.75 8.98 -43.53
N ALA A 25 2.31 9.56 -42.46
CA ALA A 25 3.45 8.98 -41.75
C ALA A 25 3.37 9.36 -40.26
N GLY A 26 3.47 8.35 -39.40
CA GLY A 26 3.34 8.48 -37.95
C GLY A 26 4.39 9.40 -37.32
N ILE A 27 3.93 10.31 -36.48
CA ILE A 27 4.77 11.19 -35.68
C ILE A 27 5.05 10.50 -34.34
N ASN A 28 6.28 10.00 -34.20
CA ASN A 28 6.89 9.75 -32.90
C ASN A 28 7.20 11.10 -32.26
N TYR A 29 6.51 11.46 -31.19
CA TYR A 29 6.91 12.55 -30.31
C TYR A 29 8.14 12.12 -29.50
N LEU A 30 9.32 12.34 -30.06
CA LEU A 30 10.58 12.38 -29.31
C LEU A 30 10.70 13.77 -28.68
N TYR A 31 10.55 13.85 -27.36
CA TYR A 31 11.03 14.97 -26.56
C TYR A 31 12.57 15.00 -26.64
N ASN A 32 13.09 15.66 -27.68
CA ASN A 32 14.49 16.05 -27.73
C ASN A 32 14.64 17.34 -26.92
N ASN A 33 14.91 17.20 -25.62
CA ASN A 33 15.59 18.26 -24.89
C ASN A 33 17.04 18.29 -25.39
N VAL A 34 17.28 19.20 -26.33
CA VAL A 34 18.63 19.58 -26.75
C VAL A 34 19.29 20.28 -25.56
N TYR A 35 20.05 19.53 -24.76
CA TYR A 35 21.10 20.11 -23.95
C TYR A 35 22.13 20.68 -24.92
N SER A 36 22.12 22.00 -25.10
CA SER A 36 23.25 22.70 -25.70
C SER A 36 24.46 22.47 -24.79
N GLU A 37 25.49 21.81 -25.31
CA GLU A 37 26.82 21.78 -24.73
C GLU A 37 27.37 23.21 -24.70
N SER A 38 27.08 23.95 -23.62
CA SER A 38 27.79 25.17 -23.27
C SER A 38 28.91 24.80 -22.30
N PHE A 39 30.14 24.95 -22.80
CA PHE A 39 31.42 24.93 -22.10
C PHE A 39 31.36 25.21 -20.58
N LEU A 40 31.65 24.16 -19.81
CA LEU A 40 32.49 24.13 -18.60
C LEU A 40 32.67 25.45 -17.82
N SER A 41 31.76 25.74 -16.90
CA SER A 41 32.19 26.20 -15.57
C SER A 41 32.30 24.97 -14.67
N ASN A 42 33.53 24.49 -14.42
CA ASN A 42 33.78 23.47 -13.40
C ASN A 42 33.54 24.09 -12.00
N SER A 43 32.29 24.30 -11.60
CA SER A 43 32.00 24.36 -10.17
C SER A 43 32.04 22.92 -9.67
N ASN A 44 32.91 22.66 -8.69
CA ASN A 44 32.91 21.38 -8.00
C ASN A 44 31.56 21.25 -7.27
N LYS A 45 30.69 20.32 -7.68
CA LYS A 45 29.37 20.13 -7.04
C LYS A 45 29.47 19.83 -5.55
N GLU A 46 30.58 19.25 -5.10
CA GLU A 46 30.86 19.02 -3.68
C GLU A 46 30.99 20.35 -2.91
N GLU A 47 31.69 21.33 -3.49
CA GLU A 47 31.89 22.66 -2.91
C GLU A 47 30.60 23.48 -2.94
N GLU A 48 29.88 23.46 -4.06
CA GLU A 48 28.61 24.15 -4.23
C GLU A 48 27.55 23.64 -3.24
N ALA A 49 27.38 22.32 -3.14
CA ALA A 49 26.47 21.69 -2.17
C ALA A 49 26.84 22.07 -0.73
N SER A 50 28.14 22.03 -0.38
CA SER A 50 28.63 22.44 0.94
C SER A 50 28.33 23.92 1.23
N GLY A 51 28.47 24.80 0.24
CA GLY A 51 28.09 26.20 0.32
C GLY A 51 26.61 26.37 0.66
N LYS A 52 25.73 25.67 -0.05
CA LYS A 52 24.28 25.70 0.17
C LYS A 52 23.84 25.11 1.50
N ILE A 53 24.47 24.03 1.95
CA ILE A 53 24.28 23.46 3.29
C ILE A 53 24.62 24.51 4.37
N ASN A 54 25.75 25.20 4.22
CA ASN A 54 26.17 26.24 5.16
C ASN A 54 25.23 27.46 5.16
N GLU A 55 24.72 27.84 3.98
CA GLU A 55 23.73 28.91 3.81
C GLU A 55 22.44 28.56 4.55
N LEU A 56 21.85 27.38 4.30
CA LEU A 56 20.64 26.93 4.99
C LEU A 56 20.84 26.82 6.50
N ARG A 57 21.98 26.27 6.97
CA ARG A 57 22.28 26.16 8.40
C ARG A 57 22.25 27.51 9.12
N LYS A 58 22.84 28.55 8.50
CA LYS A 58 22.80 29.92 9.04
C LYS A 58 21.38 30.50 9.03
N LEU A 59 20.62 30.25 7.96
CA LEU A 59 19.24 30.72 7.84
C LEU A 59 18.32 30.07 8.89
N ILE A 60 18.44 28.77 9.12
CA ILE A 60 17.73 28.04 10.21
C ILE A 60 18.01 28.71 11.55
N ALA A 61 19.28 28.94 11.89
CA ALA A 61 19.65 29.59 13.14
C ALA A 61 19.06 31.00 13.28
N LYS A 62 18.95 31.74 12.17
CA LYS A 62 18.30 33.06 12.13
C LYS A 62 16.78 32.95 12.32
N ALA A 63 16.12 32.02 11.63
CA ALA A 63 14.68 31.79 11.73
C ALA A 63 14.25 31.34 13.15
N LYS A 64 15.03 30.45 13.79
CA LYS A 64 14.80 30.04 15.19
C LYS A 64 14.80 31.22 16.15
N LYS A 65 15.70 32.20 15.96
CA LYS A 65 15.72 33.43 16.80
C LYS A 65 14.43 34.26 16.66
N SER A 66 13.73 34.13 15.54
CA SER A 66 12.41 34.73 15.30
C SER A 66 11.24 33.84 15.76
N GLY A 67 11.50 32.72 16.44
CA GLY A 67 10.46 31.80 16.94
C GLY A 67 9.82 30.91 15.86
N ILE A 68 10.39 30.83 14.67
CA ILE A 68 9.88 29.98 13.59
C ILE A 68 10.27 28.52 13.87
N ASN A 69 9.31 27.61 13.72
CA ASN A 69 9.60 26.18 13.72
C ASN A 69 10.29 25.80 12.39
N THR A 70 11.54 25.34 12.49
CA THR A 70 12.43 24.99 11.38
C THR A 70 12.62 23.47 11.22
N LEU A 71 11.75 22.65 11.80
CA LEU A 71 11.85 21.18 11.73
C LEU A 71 12.02 20.69 10.27
N LYS A 72 11.23 21.24 9.34
CA LYS A 72 11.28 20.87 7.92
C LYS A 72 12.66 21.13 7.29
N GLU A 73 13.24 22.30 7.55
CA GLU A 73 14.57 22.64 7.06
C GLU A 73 15.70 21.89 7.78
N GLU A 74 15.54 21.58 9.07
CA GLU A 74 16.49 20.77 9.83
C GLU A 74 16.53 19.32 9.32
N THR A 75 15.38 18.76 8.99
CA THR A 75 15.28 17.44 8.33
C THR A 75 15.96 17.46 6.96
N ALA A 76 15.74 18.49 6.16
CA ALA A 76 16.40 18.65 4.86
C ALA A 76 17.92 18.80 5.01
N LEU A 77 18.36 19.63 5.95
CA LEU A 77 19.77 19.84 6.27
C LEU A 77 20.44 18.54 6.71
N ARG A 78 19.83 17.77 7.64
CA ARG A 78 20.38 16.49 8.07
C ARG A 78 20.45 15.48 6.93
N THR A 79 19.43 15.46 6.06
CA THR A 79 19.46 14.60 4.86
C THR A 79 20.65 14.97 3.97
N ALA A 80 20.88 16.26 3.74
CA ALA A 80 22.01 16.74 2.96
C ALA A 80 23.36 16.37 3.59
N GLU A 81 23.52 16.54 4.90
CA GLU A 81 24.74 16.16 5.64
C GLU A 81 25.08 14.68 5.48
N ILE A 82 24.09 13.80 5.66
CA ILE A 82 24.24 12.35 5.50
C ILE A 82 24.61 11.99 4.05
N PHE A 83 23.88 12.53 3.08
CA PHE A 83 24.10 12.18 1.68
C PHE A 83 25.37 12.80 1.09
N MET A 84 25.92 13.88 1.66
CA MET A 84 27.27 14.32 1.31
C MET A 84 28.31 13.25 1.66
N GLY A 85 28.17 12.59 2.81
CA GLY A 85 29.00 11.45 3.20
C GLY A 85 28.81 10.25 2.27
N TYR A 86 27.57 9.94 1.90
CA TYR A 86 27.25 8.83 0.99
C TYR A 86 27.77 9.07 -0.43
N ALA A 87 27.59 10.27 -0.98
CA ALA A 87 28.16 10.66 -2.26
C ALA A 87 29.69 10.59 -2.25
N LYS A 88 30.33 10.95 -1.12
CA LYS A 88 31.79 10.79 -0.97
C LYS A 88 32.21 9.34 -0.96
N TRP A 89 31.43 8.46 -0.32
CA TRP A 89 31.67 7.02 -0.40
C TRP A 89 31.52 6.53 -1.83
N ASP A 90 30.47 6.94 -2.55
CA ASP A 90 30.24 6.52 -3.94
C ASP A 90 31.36 6.96 -4.88
N GLU A 91 31.86 8.20 -4.73
CA GLU A 91 33.00 8.74 -5.48
C GLU A 91 34.25 7.87 -5.32
N ASN A 92 34.49 7.38 -4.10
CA ASN A 92 35.64 6.54 -3.77
C ASN A 92 35.43 5.04 -4.06
N ASN A 93 34.20 4.61 -4.38
CA ASN A 93 33.83 3.19 -4.51
C ASN A 93 33.03 2.92 -5.80
N ILE A 94 33.48 3.52 -6.92
CA ILE A 94 32.83 3.38 -8.23
C ILE A 94 32.62 1.91 -8.61
N ASP A 95 33.62 1.05 -8.45
CA ASP A 95 33.55 -0.37 -8.82
C ASP A 95 32.42 -1.12 -8.07
N ALA A 96 32.21 -0.79 -6.80
CA ALA A 96 31.11 -1.35 -6.02
C ALA A 96 29.76 -0.91 -6.60
N ASN A 97 29.65 0.35 -7.03
CA ASN A 97 28.42 0.86 -7.64
C ASN A 97 28.20 0.36 -9.07
N VAL A 98 29.26 0.07 -9.84
CA VAL A 98 29.13 -0.64 -11.12
C VAL A 98 28.45 -1.99 -10.89
N LYS A 99 28.91 -2.75 -9.88
CA LYS A 99 28.25 -3.99 -9.48
C LYS A 99 26.79 -3.76 -9.09
N ASN A 100 26.51 -2.77 -8.23
CA ASN A 100 25.14 -2.47 -7.79
C ASN A 100 24.19 -2.16 -8.95
N PHE A 101 24.59 -1.28 -9.89
CA PHE A 101 23.77 -0.95 -11.06
C PHE A 101 23.65 -2.11 -12.05
N SER A 102 24.68 -2.96 -12.19
CA SER A 102 24.63 -4.15 -13.06
C SER A 102 23.55 -5.17 -12.66
N LEU A 103 23.15 -5.18 -11.37
CA LEU A 103 22.08 -6.04 -10.85
C LEU A 103 20.67 -5.51 -11.17
N VAL A 104 20.55 -4.27 -11.66
CA VAL A 104 19.26 -3.63 -11.95
C VAL A 104 19.02 -3.59 -13.46
N LYS A 105 18.00 -4.31 -13.92
CA LYS A 105 17.78 -4.59 -15.35
C LYS A 105 17.83 -3.35 -16.26
N LYS A 106 17.19 -2.24 -15.88
CA LYS A 106 17.14 -1.03 -16.74
C LYS A 106 18.42 -0.20 -16.73
N TYR A 107 19.34 -0.44 -15.79
CA TYR A 107 20.61 0.27 -15.65
C TYR A 107 21.82 -0.60 -15.98
N LYS A 108 21.59 -1.91 -16.21
CA LYS A 108 22.65 -2.90 -16.40
C LYS A 108 23.60 -2.53 -17.53
N ASN A 109 23.07 -2.07 -18.66
CA ASN A 109 23.84 -1.78 -19.86
C ASN A 109 24.71 -0.52 -19.72
N GLU A 110 24.34 0.39 -18.82
CA GLU A 110 25.04 1.65 -18.56
C GLU A 110 25.60 1.71 -17.13
N SER A 111 25.85 0.56 -16.50
CA SER A 111 26.24 0.47 -15.09
C SER A 111 27.49 1.28 -14.74
N GLU A 112 28.52 1.27 -15.60
CA GLU A 112 29.72 2.11 -15.44
C GLU A 112 29.41 3.61 -15.48
N LYS A 113 28.54 4.03 -16.42
CA LYS A 113 28.13 5.42 -16.55
C LYS A 113 27.35 5.87 -15.32
N TYR A 114 26.40 5.06 -14.85
CA TYR A 114 25.58 5.39 -13.69
C TYR A 114 26.39 5.40 -12.38
N ALA A 115 27.37 4.51 -12.23
CA ALA A 115 28.26 4.54 -11.08
C ALA A 115 29.11 5.82 -11.03
N LYS A 116 29.61 6.28 -12.19
CA LYS A 116 30.43 7.51 -12.29
C LYS A 116 29.63 8.80 -12.07
N LEU A 117 28.38 8.88 -12.54
CA LEU A 117 27.55 10.08 -12.37
C LEU A 117 26.87 10.17 -11.00
N LEU A 118 26.77 9.06 -10.26
CA LEU A 118 25.99 8.98 -9.01
C LEU A 118 26.39 10.04 -7.96
N PRO A 119 27.68 10.24 -7.63
CA PRO A 119 28.07 11.20 -6.59
C PRO A 119 27.60 12.62 -6.89
N ASP A 120 27.78 13.05 -8.14
CA ASP A 120 27.41 14.39 -8.59
C ASP A 120 25.91 14.54 -8.82
N PHE A 121 25.22 13.45 -9.14
CA PHE A 121 23.75 13.41 -9.11
C PHE A 121 23.23 13.66 -7.69
N GLU A 122 23.74 12.94 -6.68
CA GLU A 122 23.32 13.13 -5.28
C GLU A 122 23.63 14.54 -4.79
N ARG A 123 24.81 15.08 -5.11
CA ARG A 123 25.18 16.48 -4.79
C ARG A 123 24.28 17.50 -5.47
N GLN A 124 23.88 17.26 -6.72
CA GLN A 124 22.91 18.11 -7.41
C GLN A 124 21.54 18.05 -6.72
N GLU A 125 21.05 16.86 -6.37
CA GLU A 125 19.79 16.70 -5.65
C GLU A 125 19.83 17.41 -4.27
N ILE A 126 20.98 17.43 -3.61
CA ILE A 126 21.21 18.22 -2.40
C ILE A 126 21.10 19.72 -2.70
N ILE A 127 21.77 20.23 -3.74
CA ILE A 127 21.70 21.66 -4.12
C ILE A 127 20.24 22.08 -4.37
N GLU A 128 19.48 21.28 -5.13
CA GLU A 128 18.05 21.54 -5.39
C GLU A 128 17.22 21.55 -4.09
N MET A 129 17.51 20.62 -3.18
CA MET A 129 16.84 20.52 -1.88
C MET A 129 17.13 21.74 -0.99
N MET A 130 18.40 22.19 -0.95
CA MET A 130 18.82 23.35 -0.19
C MET A 130 18.21 24.64 -0.78
N ASN A 131 18.24 24.81 -2.11
CA ASN A 131 17.63 25.97 -2.76
C ASN A 131 16.13 26.07 -2.47
N SER A 132 15.42 24.93 -2.50
CA SER A 132 14.00 24.87 -2.15
C SER A 132 13.76 25.25 -0.69
N SER A 133 14.56 24.71 0.22
CA SER A 133 14.47 24.95 1.68
C SER A 133 14.78 26.41 2.05
N ILE A 134 15.82 26.99 1.43
CA ILE A 134 16.20 28.41 1.62
C ILE A 134 15.05 29.30 1.16
N SER A 135 14.53 29.06 -0.05
CA SER A 135 13.44 29.85 -0.62
C SER A 135 12.17 29.79 0.23
N GLU A 136 11.77 28.59 0.68
CA GLU A 136 10.59 28.41 1.55
C GLU A 136 10.78 29.12 2.90
N LEU A 137 11.92 28.91 3.57
CA LEU A 137 12.15 29.46 4.90
C LEU A 137 12.27 30.99 4.87
N GLU A 138 12.90 31.56 3.85
CA GLU A 138 12.93 33.00 3.67
C GLU A 138 11.52 33.59 3.46
N ALA A 139 10.68 32.95 2.65
CA ALA A 139 9.30 33.38 2.43
C ALA A 139 8.47 33.29 3.72
N VAL A 140 8.68 32.26 4.54
CA VAL A 140 8.09 32.15 5.89
C VAL A 140 8.58 33.28 6.80
N MET A 141 9.89 33.57 6.80
CA MET A 141 10.46 34.67 7.60
C MET A 141 9.94 36.06 7.17
N ARG A 142 9.60 36.23 5.90
CA ARG A 142 8.97 37.46 5.36
C ARG A 142 7.46 37.50 5.55
N GLY A 143 6.83 36.43 6.03
CA GLY A 143 5.37 36.32 6.18
C GLY A 143 4.62 36.12 4.86
N GLU A 144 5.32 35.78 3.78
CA GLU A 144 4.75 35.46 2.46
C GLU A 144 4.09 34.07 2.45
N LEU A 145 4.63 33.15 3.24
CA LEU A 145 4.06 31.82 3.49
C LEU A 145 3.66 31.69 4.96
N LYS A 146 2.44 31.24 5.21
CA LYS A 146 1.98 30.87 6.54
C LYS A 146 2.45 29.45 6.86
N ARG A 147 3.28 29.29 7.89
CA ARG A 147 3.64 27.98 8.44
C ARG A 147 2.67 27.55 9.55
N LEU A 148 2.05 26.40 9.38
CA LEU A 148 1.21 25.81 10.43
C LEU A 148 2.08 25.22 11.55
N PRO A 149 1.58 25.18 12.81
CA PRO A 149 2.24 24.44 13.87
C PRO A 149 2.36 22.95 13.50
N THR A 150 3.50 22.35 13.83
CA THR A 150 3.77 20.93 13.63
C THR A 150 4.63 20.40 14.79
N PRO A 151 4.37 19.19 15.31
CA PRO A 151 5.09 18.67 16.46
C PRO A 151 6.49 18.17 16.11
N VAL A 152 7.46 18.44 16.99
CA VAL A 152 8.71 17.65 17.04
C VAL A 152 8.40 16.41 17.87
N VAL A 153 8.11 15.29 17.20
CA VAL A 153 7.59 14.09 17.86
C VAL A 153 8.68 13.38 18.65
N ASP A 154 8.50 13.26 19.96
CA ASP A 154 9.30 12.36 20.81
C ASP A 154 8.66 10.95 20.79
N TRP A 155 9.28 10.04 20.04
CA TRP A 155 8.77 8.68 19.80
C TRP A 155 8.72 7.82 21.07
N THR A 156 9.40 8.22 22.15
CA THR A 156 9.29 7.54 23.46
C THR A 156 7.95 7.77 24.14
N LYS A 157 7.20 8.79 23.70
CA LYS A 157 5.92 9.20 24.29
C LYS A 157 4.71 8.91 23.42
N VAL A 158 4.91 8.48 22.17
CA VAL A 158 3.81 8.15 21.27
C VAL A 158 3.06 6.91 21.78
N LYS A 159 1.73 6.94 21.73
CA LYS A 159 0.88 5.79 22.10
C LYS A 159 -0.14 5.50 21.02
N VAL A 160 -0.51 4.22 20.89
CA VAL A 160 -1.67 3.82 20.08
C VAL A 160 -2.94 4.13 20.87
N ASP A 161 -3.85 4.86 20.25
CA ASP A 161 -5.22 5.09 20.73
C ASP A 161 -6.20 4.93 19.57
N LYS A 162 -7.00 3.85 19.62
CA LYS A 162 -7.94 3.49 18.56
C LYS A 162 -7.26 3.40 17.18
N ASP A 163 -7.60 4.29 16.27
CA ASP A 163 -7.07 4.42 14.91
C ASP A 163 -5.94 5.46 14.77
N MET A 164 -5.44 5.99 15.90
CA MET A 164 -4.42 7.04 15.93
C MET A 164 -3.14 6.58 16.61
N LEU A 165 -2.03 7.17 16.17
CA LEU A 165 -0.85 7.35 17.01
C LEU A 165 -0.94 8.75 17.62
N VAL A 166 -0.82 8.86 18.94
CA VAL A 166 -1.05 10.10 19.68
C VAL A 166 0.25 10.59 20.30
N TYR A 167 0.56 11.87 20.06
CA TYR A 167 1.62 12.63 20.72
C TYR A 167 1.03 13.91 21.28
N GLU A 168 1.23 14.17 22.58
CA GLU A 168 0.71 15.36 23.28
C GLU A 168 -0.79 15.63 23.03
N GLY A 169 -1.59 14.55 22.97
CA GLY A 169 -3.04 14.62 22.76
C GLY A 169 -3.49 14.86 21.32
N LYS A 170 -2.57 14.85 20.34
CA LYS A 170 -2.88 15.01 18.92
C LYS A 170 -2.49 13.78 18.10
N PRO A 171 -3.26 13.45 17.04
CA PRO A 171 -2.85 12.42 16.09
C PRO A 171 -1.55 12.82 15.39
N VAL A 172 -0.65 11.86 15.21
CA VAL A 172 0.58 11.99 14.42
C VAL A 172 0.75 10.79 13.50
N PHE A 173 1.46 11.00 12.39
CA PHE A 173 1.81 10.01 11.39
C PHE A 173 3.32 9.83 11.40
N LEU A 174 3.77 8.57 11.32
CA LEU A 174 5.16 8.19 11.55
C LEU A 174 5.80 7.57 10.30
N ALA A 175 7.04 7.93 10.02
CA ALA A 175 7.87 7.29 9.00
C ALA A 175 9.25 6.95 9.55
N ASP A 176 9.71 5.74 9.28
CA ASP A 176 11.11 5.31 9.43
C ASP A 176 11.47 4.38 8.26
N TRP A 177 12.63 3.72 8.32
CA TRP A 177 13.18 2.93 7.22
C TRP A 177 13.63 1.55 7.68
N THR A 178 13.36 0.56 6.84
CA THR A 178 13.84 -0.81 7.05
C THR A 178 15.36 -0.81 7.13
N TRP A 179 15.90 -1.40 8.19
CA TRP A 179 17.34 -1.62 8.44
C TRP A 179 18.22 -0.38 8.67
N LYS A 180 17.64 0.80 8.84
CA LYS A 180 18.40 2.01 9.18
C LYS A 180 19.26 1.79 10.44
N PRO A 181 20.56 2.13 10.42
CA PRO A 181 21.38 2.16 11.63
C PRO A 181 20.72 3.03 12.71
N ARG A 182 20.54 2.48 13.91
CA ARG A 182 19.98 3.20 15.05
C ARG A 182 21.05 4.00 15.79
N ILE A 183 21.51 5.07 15.15
CA ILE A 183 22.47 6.03 15.69
C ILE A 183 21.83 7.41 15.81
N LYS A 184 22.36 8.27 16.71
CA LYS A 184 21.79 9.59 17.01
C LYS A 184 21.55 10.43 15.76
N GLU A 185 22.50 10.43 14.83
CA GLU A 185 22.41 11.20 13.58
C GLU A 185 21.16 10.87 12.76
N TYR A 186 20.77 9.58 12.72
CA TYR A 186 19.69 9.08 11.85
C TYR A 186 18.33 9.05 12.55
N ILE A 187 18.31 9.04 13.89
CA ILE A 187 17.05 8.98 14.65
C ILE A 187 16.51 10.35 15.06
N GLU A 188 17.29 11.42 14.88
CA GLU A 188 16.85 12.78 15.23
C GLU A 188 15.72 13.27 14.31
N TYR A 189 15.80 12.99 13.01
CA TYR A 189 14.83 13.50 12.02
C TYR A 189 14.25 12.42 11.08
N HIS A 190 14.92 11.29 10.90
CA HIS A 190 14.51 10.27 9.90
C HIS A 190 13.74 9.10 10.51
N GLY A 191 13.02 9.35 11.60
CA GLY A 191 12.26 8.36 12.36
C GLY A 191 13.05 7.75 13.53
N ASN A 192 12.36 7.30 14.57
CA ASN A 192 12.98 6.65 15.72
C ASN A 192 12.22 5.37 16.11
N LEU A 193 11.93 4.53 15.11
CA LEU A 193 11.22 3.27 15.30
C LEU A 193 12.11 2.25 16.02
N ASP A 194 11.67 1.77 17.16
CA ASP A 194 12.35 0.70 17.90
C ASP A 194 11.80 -0.67 17.50
N GLY A 195 12.34 -1.73 18.10
CA GLY A 195 11.79 -3.06 17.98
C GLY A 195 12.71 -4.15 18.52
N PHE A 196 12.29 -5.39 18.31
CA PHE A 196 13.08 -6.57 18.61
C PHE A 196 12.87 -7.65 17.55
N PHE A 197 13.96 -8.29 17.12
CA PHE A 197 13.89 -9.39 16.17
C PHE A 197 14.07 -10.72 16.90
N MET A 198 13.21 -11.70 16.61
CA MET A 198 13.37 -13.07 17.07
C MET A 198 13.00 -14.09 16.01
N THR A 199 13.56 -15.29 16.13
CA THR A 199 13.33 -16.41 15.21
C THR A 199 13.18 -17.71 15.98
N ASN A 200 12.43 -18.67 15.44
CA ASN A 200 12.31 -20.01 16.04
C ASN A 200 13.66 -20.72 16.22
N ALA A 201 14.66 -20.38 15.41
CA ALA A 201 16.04 -20.87 15.58
C ALA A 201 16.70 -20.40 16.90
N ASN A 202 16.12 -19.44 17.63
CA ASN A 202 16.58 -19.04 18.96
C ASN A 202 16.16 -20.04 20.05
N VAL A 203 15.24 -20.96 19.78
CA VAL A 203 14.97 -22.12 20.64
C VAL A 203 16.04 -23.18 20.36
N ILE A 204 16.96 -23.39 21.30
CA ILE A 204 18.21 -24.14 21.02
C ILE A 204 18.10 -25.63 21.29
N ASN A 205 17.05 -26.10 21.96
CA ASN A 205 16.82 -27.52 22.22
C ASN A 205 15.33 -27.85 22.50
N ASN A 206 15.03 -29.15 22.65
CA ASN A 206 13.68 -29.67 22.90
C ASN A 206 13.09 -29.32 24.27
N LYS A 207 13.89 -28.78 25.21
CA LYS A 207 13.39 -28.33 26.51
C LYS A 207 12.77 -26.92 26.45
N GLY A 208 12.94 -26.23 25.32
CA GLY A 208 12.46 -24.86 25.13
C GLY A 208 13.45 -23.78 25.58
N ASP A 209 14.73 -24.13 25.79
CA ASP A 209 15.74 -23.13 26.19
C ASP A 209 15.95 -22.10 25.07
N ILE A 210 16.03 -20.83 25.43
CA ILE A 210 16.31 -19.72 24.51
C ILE A 210 17.81 -19.43 24.47
N SER A 211 18.31 -19.06 23.29
CA SER A 211 19.69 -18.62 23.08
C SER A 211 20.12 -17.59 24.14
N PRO A 212 21.22 -17.81 24.87
CA PRO A 212 21.70 -16.85 25.89
C PRO A 212 21.93 -15.45 25.34
N LYS A 213 22.33 -15.32 24.05
CA LYS A 213 22.46 -14.03 23.38
C LYS A 213 21.15 -13.23 23.39
N VAL A 214 20.04 -13.89 23.06
CA VAL A 214 18.70 -13.27 23.01
C VAL A 214 18.23 -12.89 24.41
N ILE A 215 18.47 -13.75 25.40
CA ILE A 215 18.12 -13.45 26.79
C ILE A 215 18.89 -12.24 27.32
N ASN A 216 20.21 -12.18 27.09
CA ASN A 216 21.03 -11.04 27.50
C ASN A 216 20.56 -9.75 26.82
N GLU A 217 20.30 -9.78 25.51
CA GLU A 217 19.81 -8.61 24.78
C GLU A 217 18.46 -8.11 25.33
N LEU A 218 17.53 -9.02 25.66
CA LEU A 218 16.23 -8.65 26.24
C LEU A 218 16.31 -8.11 27.66
N GLN A 219 17.27 -8.60 28.46
CA GLN A 219 17.53 -8.11 29.81
C GLN A 219 18.16 -6.71 29.80
N GLU A 220 19.04 -6.43 28.84
CA GLU A 220 19.70 -5.13 28.68
C GLU A 220 18.85 -4.10 27.91
N LYS A 221 17.90 -4.55 27.10
CA LYS A 221 17.07 -3.68 26.26
C LYS A 221 16.16 -2.78 27.12
N GLU A 222 16.42 -1.48 27.04
CA GLU A 222 15.60 -0.41 27.62
C GLU A 222 14.16 -0.40 27.08
N ASP A 223 13.29 0.39 27.72
CA ASP A 223 11.91 0.60 27.25
C ASP A 223 11.86 1.18 25.82
N GLY A 224 12.79 2.10 25.53
CA GLY A 224 13.06 2.62 24.19
C GLY A 224 11.99 3.55 23.65
N SER A 225 11.98 3.70 22.33
CA SER A 225 10.94 4.45 21.59
C SER A 225 9.84 3.51 21.09
N ILE A 226 8.74 4.06 20.57
CA ILE A 226 7.65 3.22 20.04
C ILE A 226 8.22 2.28 18.96
N GLY A 227 7.85 1.01 19.03
CA GLY A 227 8.45 -0.02 18.19
C GLY A 227 7.56 -1.24 17.99
N PHE A 228 8.08 -2.23 17.26
CA PHE A 228 7.40 -3.50 17.05
C PHE A 228 8.33 -4.71 17.15
N VAL A 229 7.78 -5.88 17.47
CA VAL A 229 8.51 -7.15 17.52
C VAL A 229 8.36 -7.90 16.20
N PHE A 230 9.46 -8.35 15.61
CA PHE A 230 9.47 -9.09 14.35
C PHE A 230 9.65 -10.59 14.62
N LEU A 231 8.64 -11.40 14.24
CA LEU A 231 8.74 -12.86 14.27
C LEU A 231 9.22 -13.39 12.91
N ASN A 232 10.42 -13.97 12.88
CA ASN A 232 10.94 -14.65 11.70
C ASN A 232 10.60 -16.15 11.71
N HIS A 233 10.03 -16.60 10.58
CA HIS A 233 9.63 -18.00 10.38
C HIS A 233 10.39 -18.71 9.26
N SER A 234 11.36 -18.04 8.62
CA SER A 234 12.17 -18.65 7.55
C SER A 234 13.29 -19.55 8.10
N ASN A 235 13.78 -19.26 9.31
CA ASN A 235 14.82 -20.04 9.97
C ASN A 235 14.23 -20.88 11.11
N PHE A 236 14.06 -22.19 10.87
CA PHE A 236 13.56 -23.15 11.86
C PHE A 236 14.73 -23.97 12.44
N PRO A 237 14.75 -24.28 13.76
CA PRO A 237 15.93 -24.83 14.41
C PRO A 237 16.29 -26.22 13.89
N LYS A 238 17.59 -26.42 13.60
CA LYS A 238 18.10 -27.68 13.04
C LYS A 238 17.94 -28.90 13.94
N TRP A 239 17.91 -28.72 15.26
CA TRP A 239 17.64 -29.83 16.18
C TRP A 239 16.22 -30.37 16.02
N ALA A 240 15.24 -29.50 15.72
CA ALA A 240 13.85 -29.88 15.54
C ALA A 240 13.67 -30.58 14.18
N GLU A 241 14.29 -30.04 13.12
CA GLU A 241 14.38 -30.69 11.80
C GLU A 241 15.01 -32.08 11.88
N LYS A 242 16.08 -32.26 12.68
CA LYS A 242 16.69 -33.59 12.90
C LYS A 242 15.80 -34.54 13.69
N LYS A 243 15.01 -34.01 14.64
CA LYS A 243 14.12 -34.81 15.50
C LYS A 243 12.95 -35.38 14.71
N ASP A 244 12.33 -34.56 13.87
CA ASP A 244 11.24 -34.96 12.98
C ASP A 244 11.35 -34.17 11.66
N PRO A 245 11.91 -34.78 10.59
CA PRO A 245 12.09 -34.10 9.31
C PRO A 245 10.78 -33.65 8.65
N THR A 246 9.65 -34.30 8.96
CA THR A 246 8.34 -33.97 8.37
C THR A 246 7.84 -32.58 8.78
N VAL A 247 8.44 -31.98 9.81
CA VAL A 247 8.22 -30.57 10.19
C VAL A 247 8.57 -29.58 9.07
N LYS A 248 9.32 -30.01 8.04
CA LYS A 248 9.70 -29.18 6.88
C LYS A 248 8.74 -29.29 5.71
N ASP A 249 7.81 -30.25 5.73
CA ASP A 249 6.83 -30.44 4.67
C ASP A 249 5.79 -29.31 4.68
N GLY A 250 5.05 -29.12 3.59
CA GLY A 250 3.98 -28.12 3.51
C GLY A 250 4.34 -26.66 3.86
N PRO A 251 5.52 -26.12 3.49
CA PRO A 251 5.93 -24.80 3.89
C PRO A 251 5.11 -23.68 3.23
N GLY A 252 5.01 -22.55 3.90
CA GLY A 252 4.65 -21.26 3.29
C GLY A 252 5.90 -20.64 2.67
N ILE A 253 6.26 -21.09 1.47
CA ILE A 253 7.49 -20.65 0.80
C ILE A 253 7.42 -19.13 0.59
N LYS A 254 8.43 -18.31 0.91
CA LYS A 254 9.74 -18.64 1.50
C LYS A 254 9.87 -18.22 2.97
N TYR A 255 8.83 -17.62 3.54
CA TYR A 255 8.92 -16.94 4.83
C TYR A 255 8.44 -17.77 6.01
N THR A 256 7.72 -18.86 5.77
CA THR A 256 7.41 -19.90 6.76
C THR A 256 7.90 -21.25 6.25
N MET A 257 9.16 -21.58 6.52
CA MET A 257 9.82 -22.76 5.94
C MET A 257 9.63 -24.02 6.79
N TYR A 258 8.46 -24.19 7.38
CA TYR A 258 8.07 -25.36 8.18
C TYR A 258 6.55 -25.52 8.13
N ASP A 259 6.05 -26.68 8.54
CA ASP A 259 4.63 -26.98 8.59
C ASP A 259 3.94 -26.31 9.79
N ILE A 260 3.01 -25.39 9.53
CA ILE A 260 2.20 -24.72 10.56
C ILE A 260 1.22 -25.66 11.28
N ASN A 261 0.90 -26.82 10.70
CA ASN A 261 0.02 -27.82 11.29
C ASN A 261 0.79 -28.88 12.11
N HIS A 262 2.12 -28.90 12.05
CA HIS A 262 2.94 -29.88 12.74
C HIS A 262 3.04 -29.59 14.26
N PRO A 263 2.84 -30.58 15.15
CA PRO A 263 2.92 -30.38 16.60
C PRO A 263 4.26 -29.83 17.09
N LEU A 264 5.38 -30.32 16.55
CA LEU A 264 6.73 -29.80 16.87
C LEU A 264 6.89 -28.32 16.50
N ALA A 265 6.28 -27.85 15.39
CA ALA A 265 6.32 -26.44 15.03
C ALA A 265 5.52 -25.59 16.04
N ARG A 266 4.35 -26.05 16.45
CA ARG A 266 3.53 -25.41 17.50
C ARG A 266 4.29 -25.36 18.83
N GLN A 267 4.97 -26.44 19.22
CA GLN A 267 5.81 -26.49 20.41
C GLN A 267 6.93 -25.43 20.35
N VAL A 268 7.72 -25.42 19.27
CA VAL A 268 8.85 -24.49 19.13
C VAL A 268 8.41 -23.03 19.15
N ASN A 269 7.30 -22.68 18.50
CA ASN A 269 6.78 -21.32 18.56
C ASN A 269 6.26 -20.97 19.97
N SER A 270 5.60 -21.90 20.66
CA SER A 270 5.15 -21.70 22.05
C SER A 270 6.34 -21.48 22.98
N ASP A 271 7.41 -22.26 22.83
CA ASP A 271 8.64 -22.16 23.61
C ASP A 271 9.37 -20.83 23.35
N LEU A 272 9.48 -20.41 22.07
CA LEU A 272 10.05 -19.11 21.71
C LEU A 272 9.30 -17.99 22.42
N ILE A 273 7.97 -17.95 22.25
CA ILE A 273 7.11 -16.89 22.78
C ILE A 273 7.17 -16.87 24.31
N LYS A 274 7.08 -18.05 24.95
CA LYS A 274 7.19 -18.19 26.41
C LYS A 274 8.51 -17.68 26.95
N GLY A 275 9.62 -17.95 26.26
CA GLY A 275 10.96 -17.59 26.71
C GLY A 275 11.36 -16.13 26.44
N THR A 276 10.63 -15.40 25.59
CA THR A 276 11.01 -14.03 25.17
C THR A 276 9.98 -12.96 25.54
N VAL A 277 8.68 -13.20 25.32
CA VAL A 277 7.63 -12.17 25.52
C VAL A 277 7.55 -11.61 26.94
N PRO A 278 7.79 -12.37 28.03
CA PRO A 278 7.82 -11.81 29.38
C PRO A 278 8.78 -10.62 29.58
N TYR A 279 9.87 -10.54 28.80
CA TYR A 279 10.83 -9.42 28.87
C TYR A 279 10.39 -8.19 28.06
N MET A 280 9.38 -8.35 27.21
CA MET A 280 8.87 -7.34 26.27
C MET A 280 7.53 -6.75 26.72
N ALA A 281 6.78 -7.50 27.54
CA ALA A 281 5.40 -7.18 27.91
C ALA A 281 5.28 -5.74 28.44
N GLY A 282 4.41 -4.95 27.79
CA GLY A 282 4.13 -3.56 28.17
C GLY A 282 5.23 -2.53 27.87
N LYS A 283 6.39 -2.95 27.32
CA LYS A 283 7.47 -2.01 26.99
C LYS A 283 7.11 -1.12 25.79
N GLN A 284 7.62 0.11 25.76
CA GLN A 284 7.32 1.07 24.70
C GLN A 284 7.69 0.56 23.30
N TYR A 285 8.79 -0.20 23.18
CA TYR A 285 9.18 -0.82 21.90
C TYR A 285 8.22 -1.91 21.39
N THR A 286 7.16 -2.28 22.12
CA THR A 286 6.08 -3.15 21.62
C THR A 286 4.80 -2.37 21.28
N GLY A 287 4.81 -1.04 21.39
CA GLY A 287 3.64 -0.19 21.24
C GLY A 287 2.96 -0.25 19.85
N LEU A 288 3.74 -0.49 18.79
CA LEU A 288 3.25 -0.78 17.42
C LEU A 288 3.04 -2.28 17.15
N GLY A 289 3.21 -3.12 18.16
CA GLY A 289 2.72 -4.49 18.19
C GLY A 289 3.74 -5.57 17.86
N TYR A 290 3.22 -6.77 17.66
CA TYR A 290 3.96 -7.97 17.29
C TYR A 290 3.59 -8.33 15.86
N MET A 291 4.58 -8.22 14.96
CA MET A 291 4.48 -8.58 13.55
C MET A 291 4.68 -10.09 13.42
N LEU A 292 3.58 -10.81 13.15
CA LEU A 292 3.54 -12.26 13.27
C LEU A 292 4.22 -13.01 12.11
N CYS A 293 4.29 -12.43 10.91
CA CYS A 293 5.04 -13.03 9.80
C CYS A 293 5.28 -12.01 8.67
N ASN A 294 6.46 -12.10 8.06
CA ASN A 294 6.81 -11.37 6.84
C ASN A 294 6.17 -12.02 5.61
N GLU A 295 5.44 -11.24 4.78
CA GLU A 295 4.88 -11.67 3.49
C GLU A 295 4.35 -13.14 3.50
N PRO A 296 3.44 -13.51 4.41
CA PRO A 296 3.02 -14.90 4.50
C PRO A 296 2.16 -15.31 3.31
N HIS A 297 2.41 -16.50 2.78
CA HIS A 297 1.57 -17.17 1.79
C HIS A 297 1.89 -18.66 1.70
N TRP A 298 0.85 -19.48 1.53
CA TRP A 298 0.91 -20.92 1.32
C TRP A 298 0.27 -21.26 -0.03
N ASN A 299 0.83 -20.70 -1.10
CA ASN A 299 0.34 -20.92 -2.47
C ASN A 299 0.31 -22.43 -2.75
N CYS A 300 -0.78 -22.91 -3.34
CA CYS A 300 -1.04 -24.35 -3.45
C CYS A 300 -1.58 -24.75 -4.83
N ILE A 301 -1.32 -23.92 -5.85
CA ILE A 301 -1.50 -24.31 -7.26
C ILE A 301 -0.15 -24.75 -7.83
N GLU A 302 -0.08 -25.96 -8.37
CA GLU A 302 1.15 -26.52 -8.95
C GLU A 302 1.69 -25.61 -10.08
N LYS A 303 3.02 -25.53 -10.21
CA LYS A 303 3.74 -24.75 -11.24
C LYS A 303 3.49 -23.24 -11.18
N THR A 304 3.16 -22.73 -9.99
CA THR A 304 3.06 -21.28 -9.74
C THR A 304 4.15 -20.82 -8.76
N TRP A 305 4.36 -19.51 -8.69
CA TRP A 305 5.38 -18.93 -7.81
C TRP A 305 5.12 -19.29 -6.34
N ALA A 306 6.17 -19.74 -5.66
CA ALA A 306 6.18 -20.05 -4.24
C ALA A 306 5.11 -21.07 -3.80
N SER A 307 4.73 -22.00 -4.68
CA SER A 307 3.77 -23.05 -4.33
C SER A 307 4.41 -24.34 -3.85
N ALA A 308 3.73 -25.03 -2.95
CA ALA A 308 4.08 -26.34 -2.44
C ALA A 308 2.81 -27.15 -2.12
N PRO A 309 2.86 -28.49 -2.16
CA PRO A 309 1.81 -29.32 -1.57
C PRO A 309 1.72 -29.07 -0.06
N ILE A 310 0.52 -29.18 0.52
CA ILE A 310 0.36 -29.18 1.98
C ILE A 310 0.89 -30.49 2.58
N SER A 311 1.24 -30.47 3.87
CA SER A 311 1.72 -31.65 4.59
C SER A 311 0.59 -32.66 4.88
N GLU A 312 0.96 -33.86 5.35
CA GLU A 312 -0.02 -34.85 5.82
C GLU A 312 -0.76 -34.39 7.09
N TYR A 313 -0.09 -33.67 8.00
CA TYR A 313 -0.77 -33.05 9.15
C TYR A 313 -1.81 -32.03 8.69
N ALA A 314 -1.47 -31.20 7.71
CA ALA A 314 -2.41 -30.26 7.12
C ALA A 314 -3.57 -30.97 6.41
N TYR A 315 -3.31 -32.08 5.72
CA TYR A 315 -4.36 -32.85 5.07
C TYR A 315 -5.31 -33.54 6.07
N GLU A 316 -4.81 -33.95 7.23
CA GLU A 316 -5.68 -34.43 8.32
C GLU A 316 -6.56 -33.31 8.89
N GLU A 317 -6.02 -32.09 9.05
CA GLU A 317 -6.83 -30.92 9.40
C GLU A 317 -7.85 -30.59 8.30
N PHE A 318 -7.53 -30.83 7.03
CA PHE A 318 -8.47 -30.66 5.93
C PHE A 318 -9.65 -31.64 6.03
N ARG A 319 -9.42 -32.91 6.40
CA ARG A 319 -10.50 -33.88 6.65
C ARG A 319 -11.44 -33.41 7.77
N LYS A 320 -10.89 -32.83 8.84
CA LYS A 320 -11.68 -32.25 9.94
C LYS A 320 -12.49 -31.03 9.47
N TRP A 321 -11.88 -30.16 8.68
CA TRP A 321 -12.56 -29.00 8.08
C TRP A 321 -13.70 -29.43 7.17
N LEU A 322 -13.48 -30.43 6.30
CA LEU A 322 -14.50 -30.99 5.40
C LEU A 322 -15.67 -31.59 6.19
N LYS A 323 -15.37 -32.30 7.29
CA LYS A 323 -16.40 -32.80 8.20
C LYS A 323 -17.27 -31.68 8.76
N ASN A 324 -16.66 -30.58 9.19
CA ASN A 324 -17.39 -29.41 9.67
C ASN A 324 -18.20 -28.73 8.55
N LYS A 325 -17.61 -28.55 7.36
CA LYS A 325 -18.25 -27.87 6.23
C LYS A 325 -19.47 -28.62 5.70
N HIS A 326 -19.36 -29.95 5.57
CA HIS A 326 -20.35 -30.78 4.89
C HIS A 326 -21.26 -31.55 5.84
N GLY A 327 -20.86 -31.76 7.10
CA GLY A 327 -21.60 -32.51 8.12
C GLY A 327 -21.54 -34.03 7.93
N ASN A 328 -21.90 -34.52 6.73
CA ASN A 328 -21.86 -35.93 6.37
C ASN A 328 -21.07 -36.17 5.07
N ILE A 329 -20.55 -37.41 4.91
CA ILE A 329 -19.67 -37.75 3.79
C ILE A 329 -20.41 -37.84 2.45
N ASP A 330 -21.70 -38.18 2.46
CA ASP A 330 -22.51 -38.32 1.25
C ASP A 330 -22.63 -36.98 0.52
N ARG A 331 -22.80 -35.88 1.27
CA ARG A 331 -22.81 -34.52 0.71
C ARG A 331 -21.47 -34.17 0.04
N LEU A 332 -20.34 -34.54 0.64
CA LEU A 332 -19.03 -34.33 0.03
C LEU A 332 -18.89 -35.17 -1.24
N ASN A 333 -19.27 -36.46 -1.18
CA ASN A 333 -19.23 -37.37 -2.33
C ASN A 333 -20.09 -36.88 -3.50
N GLU A 334 -21.28 -36.35 -3.23
CA GLU A 334 -22.13 -35.73 -4.24
C GLU A 334 -21.43 -34.56 -4.92
N LEU A 335 -20.85 -33.64 -4.14
CA LEU A 335 -20.18 -32.46 -4.66
C LEU A 335 -18.88 -32.79 -5.41
N TRP A 336 -18.07 -33.69 -4.88
CA TRP A 336 -16.75 -34.03 -5.43
C TRP A 336 -16.83 -35.16 -6.47
N SER A 337 -18.00 -35.77 -6.66
CA SER A 337 -18.17 -36.98 -7.49
C SER A 337 -17.23 -38.12 -7.06
N THR A 338 -17.21 -38.41 -5.75
CA THR A 338 -16.36 -39.43 -5.13
C THR A 338 -17.19 -40.51 -4.43
N SER A 339 -16.54 -41.51 -3.85
CA SER A 339 -17.19 -42.61 -3.11
C SER A 339 -16.43 -42.95 -1.83
N TYR A 340 -15.96 -41.93 -1.10
CA TYR A 340 -15.31 -42.12 0.18
C TYR A 340 -16.29 -42.67 1.21
N LYS A 341 -15.88 -43.68 1.97
CA LYS A 341 -16.73 -44.31 3.01
C LYS A 341 -16.99 -43.36 4.18
N ASP A 342 -16.01 -42.53 4.54
CA ASP A 342 -16.06 -41.56 5.63
C ASP A 342 -15.00 -40.47 5.39
N PHE A 343 -14.97 -39.44 6.25
CA PHE A 343 -14.00 -38.34 6.13
C PHE A 343 -12.54 -38.77 6.33
N SER A 344 -12.27 -39.86 7.06
CA SER A 344 -10.90 -40.38 7.21
C SER A 344 -10.38 -41.01 5.93
N SER A 345 -11.29 -41.48 5.07
CA SER A 345 -10.99 -42.09 3.77
C SER A 345 -10.74 -41.05 2.67
N VAL A 346 -10.98 -39.75 2.92
CA VAL A 346 -10.71 -38.68 1.94
C VAL A 346 -9.20 -38.61 1.70
N ASP A 347 -8.79 -38.78 0.44
CA ASP A 347 -7.38 -38.90 0.06
C ASP A 347 -7.11 -38.29 -1.32
N GLY A 348 -7.65 -37.10 -1.55
CA GLY A 348 -7.37 -36.31 -2.75
C GLY A 348 -5.95 -35.71 -2.76
N PRO A 349 -5.63 -34.90 -3.78
CA PRO A 349 -4.29 -34.35 -3.93
C PRO A 349 -3.95 -33.32 -2.86
N ARG A 350 -2.68 -33.27 -2.43
CA ARG A 350 -2.15 -32.27 -1.47
C ARG A 350 -1.82 -30.92 -2.13
N ILE A 351 -2.00 -30.81 -3.45
CA ILE A 351 -1.80 -29.58 -4.23
C ILE A 351 -2.85 -29.51 -5.34
N MET A 352 -3.36 -28.32 -5.63
CA MET A 352 -4.39 -28.13 -6.66
C MET A 352 -3.79 -27.86 -8.04
N GLN A 353 -4.56 -28.16 -9.06
CA GLN A 353 -4.28 -27.75 -10.44
C GLN A 353 -5.08 -26.50 -10.80
N ALA A 354 -4.51 -25.59 -11.59
CA ALA A 354 -5.22 -24.39 -12.05
C ALA A 354 -6.51 -24.75 -12.82
N SER A 355 -6.52 -25.87 -13.55
CA SER A 355 -7.67 -26.38 -14.28
C SER A 355 -8.85 -26.83 -13.40
N MET A 356 -8.62 -27.01 -12.09
CA MET A 356 -9.68 -27.39 -11.14
C MET A 356 -10.46 -26.16 -10.61
N GLN A 357 -10.04 -24.93 -10.93
CA GLN A 357 -10.75 -23.73 -10.48
C GLN A 357 -12.22 -23.76 -10.92
N GLY A 358 -13.13 -23.52 -9.96
CA GLY A 358 -14.58 -23.65 -10.15
C GLY A 358 -15.16 -25.02 -9.75
N SER A 359 -14.32 -26.02 -9.49
CA SER A 359 -14.78 -27.31 -8.94
C SER A 359 -14.96 -27.26 -7.41
N PRO A 360 -15.87 -28.07 -6.83
CA PRO A 360 -16.06 -28.13 -5.39
C PRO A 360 -14.81 -28.50 -4.58
N MET A 361 -13.98 -29.42 -5.07
CA MET A 361 -12.73 -29.81 -4.40
C MET A 361 -11.74 -28.65 -4.35
N TYR A 362 -11.59 -27.91 -5.46
CA TYR A 362 -10.75 -26.72 -5.49
C TYR A 362 -11.25 -25.67 -4.51
N PHE A 363 -12.57 -25.39 -4.54
CA PHE A 363 -13.18 -24.43 -3.63
C PHE A 363 -12.88 -24.77 -2.16
N ASP A 364 -13.16 -26.02 -1.77
CA ASP A 364 -12.95 -26.50 -0.41
C ASP A 364 -11.49 -26.43 0.00
N PHE A 365 -10.55 -26.78 -0.88
CA PHE A 365 -9.12 -26.72 -0.59
C PHE A 365 -8.63 -25.29 -0.37
N MET A 366 -9.04 -24.33 -1.21
CA MET A 366 -8.66 -22.92 -1.05
C MET A 366 -9.29 -22.30 0.20
N ALA A 367 -10.56 -22.61 0.48
CA ALA A 367 -11.26 -22.15 1.67
C ALA A 367 -10.62 -22.72 2.95
N PHE A 368 -10.31 -24.02 2.97
CA PHE A 368 -9.56 -24.64 4.05
C PHE A 368 -8.20 -23.98 4.26
N ASN A 369 -7.44 -23.74 3.17
CA ASN A 369 -6.12 -23.14 3.27
C ASN A 369 -6.19 -21.75 3.93
N MET A 370 -7.25 -20.96 3.64
CA MET A 370 -7.52 -19.70 4.34
C MET A 370 -7.81 -19.87 5.82
N ASP A 371 -8.66 -20.83 6.17
CA ASP A 371 -9.10 -21.02 7.55
C ASP A 371 -7.96 -21.58 8.44
N ARG A 372 -7.15 -22.53 7.95
CA ARG A 372 -6.01 -23.07 8.72
C ARG A 372 -4.88 -22.06 8.91
N VAL A 373 -4.67 -21.15 7.95
CA VAL A 373 -3.70 -20.06 8.07
C VAL A 373 -4.20 -19.00 9.04
N THR A 374 -5.50 -18.68 8.99
CA THR A 374 -6.15 -17.80 9.97
C THR A 374 -6.06 -18.37 11.39
N GLU A 375 -6.28 -19.67 11.56
CA GLU A 375 -6.10 -20.37 12.84
C GLU A 375 -4.65 -20.31 13.32
N TRP A 376 -3.68 -20.57 12.44
CA TRP A 376 -2.25 -20.48 12.77
C TRP A 376 -1.86 -19.10 13.35
N PHE A 377 -2.29 -18.01 12.70
CA PHE A 377 -2.05 -16.67 13.23
C PHE A 377 -2.79 -16.41 14.55
N SER A 378 -3.98 -16.98 14.71
CA SER A 378 -4.72 -16.92 15.97
C SER A 378 -3.98 -17.64 17.09
N PHE A 379 -3.38 -18.80 16.82
CA PHE A 379 -2.50 -19.50 17.76
C PHE A 379 -1.31 -18.64 18.18
N LEU A 380 -0.56 -18.07 17.23
CA LEU A 380 0.59 -17.21 17.55
C LEU A 380 0.18 -16.03 18.44
N LYS A 381 -0.91 -15.35 18.09
CA LYS A 381 -1.47 -14.27 18.89
C LYS A 381 -1.84 -14.72 20.29
N ASN A 382 -2.55 -15.85 20.40
CA ASN A 382 -3.00 -16.37 21.69
C ASN A 382 -1.82 -16.77 22.59
N GLU A 383 -0.75 -17.35 22.03
CA GLU A 383 0.49 -17.61 22.78
C GLU A 383 1.12 -16.32 23.30
N ILE A 384 1.23 -15.27 22.48
CA ILE A 384 1.79 -13.97 22.91
C ILE A 384 0.95 -13.39 24.05
N ARG A 385 -0.38 -13.42 23.91
CA ARG A 385 -1.33 -12.84 24.87
C ARG A 385 -1.32 -13.53 26.25
N LYS A 386 -0.75 -14.74 26.37
CA LYS A 386 -0.52 -15.38 27.68
C LYS A 386 0.54 -14.64 28.51
N TYR A 387 1.50 -13.99 27.86
CA TYR A 387 2.65 -13.35 28.51
C TYR A 387 2.64 -11.82 28.38
N ASP A 388 1.98 -11.28 27.35
CA ASP A 388 1.61 -9.87 27.24
C ASP A 388 0.12 -9.72 26.92
N PRO A 389 -0.74 -9.57 27.95
CA PRO A 389 -2.18 -9.36 27.76
C PRO A 389 -2.56 -8.08 27.01
N GLN A 390 -1.63 -7.13 26.85
CA GLN A 390 -1.85 -5.86 26.12
C GLN A 390 -1.29 -5.89 24.70
N ALA A 391 -0.70 -7.01 24.30
CA ALA A 391 -0.11 -7.18 22.98
C ALA A 391 -1.14 -6.85 21.89
N LYS A 392 -0.70 -6.00 20.97
CA LYS A 392 -1.37 -5.77 19.69
C LYS A 392 -0.63 -6.59 18.66
N THR A 393 -1.34 -7.35 17.85
CA THR A 393 -0.73 -8.13 16.76
C THR A 393 -1.09 -7.56 15.41
N HIS A 394 -0.20 -7.77 14.45
CA HIS A 394 -0.45 -7.53 13.03
C HIS A 394 0.40 -8.47 12.19
N ILE A 395 0.14 -8.51 10.89
CA ILE A 395 0.83 -9.39 9.95
C ILE A 395 1.27 -8.53 8.76
N LYS A 396 2.48 -8.73 8.24
CA LYS A 396 2.92 -8.02 7.03
C LYS A 396 2.31 -8.70 5.80
N ILE A 397 1.04 -8.42 5.54
CA ILE A 397 0.28 -9.00 4.43
C ILE A 397 0.52 -8.20 3.15
N MET A 398 0.87 -8.89 2.08
CA MET A 398 0.91 -8.34 0.71
C MET A 398 -0.52 -8.06 0.23
N PRO A 399 -0.93 -6.79 0.03
CA PRO A 399 -2.32 -6.48 -0.32
C PRO A 399 -2.77 -7.08 -1.66
N ASN A 400 -1.86 -7.30 -2.62
CA ASN A 400 -2.18 -7.96 -3.88
C ASN A 400 -2.69 -9.40 -3.75
N LEU A 401 -2.45 -10.09 -2.63
CA LEU A 401 -3.08 -11.40 -2.37
C LEU A 401 -4.60 -11.29 -2.25
N TRP A 402 -5.13 -10.08 -2.04
CA TRP A 402 -6.54 -9.75 -2.15
C TRP A 402 -6.85 -8.89 -3.39
N SER A 403 -6.07 -7.85 -3.73
CA SER A 403 -6.44 -6.94 -4.82
C SER A 403 -6.19 -7.52 -6.22
N ASP A 404 -5.29 -8.48 -6.38
CA ASP A 404 -5.18 -9.31 -7.58
C ASP A 404 -6.09 -10.55 -7.49
N ASN A 405 -6.18 -11.33 -8.56
CA ASN A 405 -7.20 -12.37 -8.69
C ASN A 405 -6.91 -13.68 -7.94
N LYS A 406 -5.67 -13.95 -7.54
CA LYS A 406 -5.30 -15.24 -6.92
C LYS A 406 -5.90 -15.38 -5.53
N ARG A 407 -6.30 -16.61 -5.17
CA ARG A 407 -6.88 -16.95 -3.85
C ARG A 407 -6.32 -18.24 -3.25
N ASP A 408 -5.20 -18.74 -3.76
CA ASP A 408 -4.58 -19.99 -3.31
C ASP A 408 -3.56 -19.83 -2.18
N SER A 409 -3.27 -18.59 -1.77
CA SER A 409 -2.25 -18.25 -0.76
C SER A 409 -2.63 -18.62 0.68
N GLY A 410 -3.90 -18.95 0.93
CA GLY A 410 -4.41 -19.09 2.30
C GLY A 410 -4.54 -17.76 3.05
N ILE A 411 -4.39 -16.62 2.37
CA ILE A 411 -4.56 -15.30 2.98
C ILE A 411 -5.99 -14.83 2.82
N ASP A 412 -6.75 -14.86 3.92
CA ASP A 412 -8.04 -14.19 4.03
C ASP A 412 -7.85 -12.80 4.64
N LEU A 413 -7.80 -11.78 3.77
CA LEU A 413 -7.55 -10.41 4.21
C LEU A 413 -8.62 -9.89 5.17
N GLU A 414 -9.88 -10.30 5.04
CA GLU A 414 -10.93 -9.89 5.99
C GLU A 414 -10.66 -10.47 7.37
N ALA A 415 -10.49 -11.79 7.44
CA ALA A 415 -10.31 -12.49 8.72
C ALA A 415 -9.03 -12.03 9.42
N LEU A 416 -7.92 -11.93 8.71
CA LEU A 416 -6.64 -11.51 9.28
C LEU A 416 -6.66 -10.03 9.73
N THR A 417 -7.30 -9.15 8.97
CA THR A 417 -7.49 -7.74 9.39
C THR A 417 -8.38 -7.63 10.63
N ARG A 418 -9.51 -8.37 10.65
CA ARG A 418 -10.41 -8.40 11.80
C ARG A 418 -9.71 -8.92 13.05
N ASN A 419 -8.93 -9.99 12.90
CA ASN A 419 -8.22 -10.65 14.00
C ASN A 419 -6.99 -9.89 14.50
N SER A 420 -6.47 -8.91 13.75
CA SER A 420 -5.30 -8.12 14.16
C SER A 420 -5.74 -6.85 14.90
N GLU A 421 -5.02 -6.45 15.96
CA GLU A 421 -5.30 -5.21 16.68
C GLU A 421 -4.74 -3.97 15.95
N ILE A 422 -3.76 -4.17 15.06
CA ILE A 422 -3.23 -3.18 14.10
C ILE A 422 -3.39 -3.75 12.68
N ILE A 423 -3.75 -2.92 11.71
CA ILE A 423 -3.84 -3.34 10.30
C ILE A 423 -2.43 -3.37 9.72
N GLY A 424 -1.84 -4.57 9.62
CA GLY A 424 -0.51 -4.77 9.05
C GLY A 424 -0.55 -5.04 7.55
N ASN A 425 0.40 -4.45 6.82
CA ASN A 425 0.65 -4.74 5.41
C ASN A 425 2.07 -4.30 5.00
N ASP A 426 2.41 -4.49 3.73
CA ASP A 426 3.56 -3.94 3.02
C ASP A 426 3.17 -3.44 1.61
N ALA A 427 2.11 -2.64 1.55
CA ALA A 427 1.54 -2.18 0.28
C ALA A 427 2.58 -1.60 -0.67
N SER A 428 2.45 -2.00 -1.94
CA SER A 428 3.23 -1.52 -3.07
C SER A 428 2.42 -0.53 -3.91
N SER A 429 3.10 0.44 -4.51
CA SER A 429 2.54 1.26 -5.60
C SER A 429 3.49 1.23 -6.80
N CYS A 430 4.35 2.23 -6.92
CA CYS A 430 5.39 2.33 -7.95
C CYS A 430 4.88 2.50 -9.39
N GLY A 431 5.81 2.94 -10.25
CA GLY A 431 5.57 3.15 -11.67
C GLY A 431 5.79 1.90 -12.53
N ALA A 432 6.00 2.13 -13.83
CA ALA A 432 6.05 1.07 -14.83
C ALA A 432 7.20 0.09 -14.56
N TRP A 433 6.94 -1.20 -14.75
CA TRP A 433 7.97 -2.21 -14.51
C TRP A 433 9.14 -2.03 -15.47
N MET A 434 10.35 -2.38 -15.01
CA MET A 434 11.57 -2.37 -15.83
C MET A 434 11.53 -3.38 -17.00
N TRP A 435 10.50 -4.22 -17.08
CA TRP A 435 10.27 -5.19 -18.15
C TRP A 435 8.82 -5.64 -18.23
N GLY A 436 8.47 -6.28 -19.34
CA GLY A 436 7.15 -6.87 -19.57
C GLY A 436 6.21 -5.92 -20.30
N LYS A 437 4.97 -6.39 -20.52
CA LYS A 437 3.91 -5.56 -21.12
C LYS A 437 3.40 -4.56 -20.08
N PRO A 438 2.93 -3.38 -20.52
CA PRO A 438 2.29 -2.41 -19.64
C PRO A 438 1.17 -3.04 -18.81
N LYS A 439 1.09 -2.63 -17.54
CA LYS A 439 -0.01 -2.98 -16.64
C LYS A 439 -1.27 -2.23 -17.03
N SER A 440 -2.42 -2.72 -16.56
CA SER A 440 -3.72 -2.10 -16.85
C SER A 440 -3.77 -0.64 -16.40
N TRP A 441 -3.21 -0.33 -15.23
CA TRP A 441 -3.19 1.02 -14.67
C TRP A 441 -2.41 2.02 -15.53
N GLU A 442 -1.39 1.58 -16.29
CA GLU A 442 -0.54 2.44 -17.13
C GLU A 442 -1.32 3.15 -18.26
N LYS A 443 -2.54 2.70 -18.54
CA LYS A 443 -3.45 3.37 -19.49
C LYS A 443 -3.90 4.75 -18.99
N ASN A 444 -4.12 4.92 -17.69
CA ASN A 444 -4.73 6.14 -17.14
C ASN A 444 -3.95 6.76 -15.97
N TYR A 445 -3.17 5.98 -15.22
CA TYR A 445 -2.61 6.36 -13.94
C TYR A 445 -1.08 6.48 -13.95
N ALA A 446 -0.56 7.35 -13.09
CA ALA A 446 0.87 7.62 -12.94
C ALA A 446 1.62 6.48 -12.24
N PHE A 447 0.93 5.72 -11.39
CA PHE A 447 1.45 4.61 -10.60
C PHE A 447 0.37 3.57 -10.33
N ASP A 448 0.77 2.41 -9.80
CA ASP A 448 -0.16 1.39 -9.33
C ASP A 448 -0.86 1.85 -8.03
N TRP A 449 -2.06 2.40 -8.18
CA TRP A 449 -2.81 3.02 -7.08
C TRP A 449 -3.68 2.02 -6.31
N VAL A 450 -3.80 0.78 -6.79
CA VAL A 450 -4.84 -0.16 -6.38
C VAL A 450 -4.67 -0.62 -4.93
N GLU A 451 -3.45 -0.92 -4.49
CA GLU A 451 -3.22 -1.41 -3.12
C GLU A 451 -3.49 -0.30 -2.08
N ILE A 452 -2.91 0.88 -2.27
CA ILE A 452 -3.01 2.00 -1.31
C ILE A 452 -4.36 2.73 -1.33
N CYS A 453 -5.24 2.42 -2.30
CA CYS A 453 -6.61 2.94 -2.34
C CYS A 453 -7.63 1.82 -2.08
N MET A 454 -7.78 0.88 -3.02
CA MET A 454 -8.83 -0.14 -2.97
C MET A 454 -8.62 -1.16 -1.85
N ALA A 455 -7.40 -1.68 -1.67
CA ALA A 455 -7.15 -2.66 -0.61
C ALA A 455 -7.17 -2.02 0.77
N TYR A 456 -6.65 -0.80 0.91
CA TYR A 456 -6.77 -0.03 2.15
C TYR A 456 -8.23 0.28 2.50
N ASP A 457 -9.06 0.66 1.52
CA ASP A 457 -10.48 0.88 1.73
C ASP A 457 -11.22 -0.41 2.11
N PHE A 458 -10.81 -1.58 1.61
CA PHE A 458 -11.28 -2.87 2.08
C PHE A 458 -10.90 -3.10 3.55
N MET A 459 -9.62 -2.96 3.91
CA MET A 459 -9.15 -3.16 5.28
C MET A 459 -9.84 -2.22 6.28
N LYS A 460 -9.99 -0.92 5.95
CA LYS A 460 -10.70 0.05 6.79
C LYS A 460 -12.22 -0.14 6.79
N SER A 461 -12.80 -0.77 5.76
CA SER A 461 -14.21 -1.20 5.80
C SER A 461 -14.42 -2.33 6.81
N VAL A 462 -13.45 -3.24 6.93
CA VAL A 462 -13.43 -4.33 7.92
C VAL A 462 -13.16 -3.80 9.33
N SER A 463 -12.18 -2.92 9.50
CA SER A 463 -11.73 -2.42 10.80
C SER A 463 -11.47 -0.90 10.77
N PRO A 464 -12.51 -0.06 10.87
CA PRO A 464 -12.37 1.40 10.76
C PRO A 464 -11.56 2.00 11.91
N ASP A 465 -11.58 1.35 13.07
CA ASP A 465 -11.13 1.88 14.35
C ASP A 465 -9.71 1.43 14.76
N LYS A 466 -8.90 0.99 13.80
CA LYS A 466 -7.54 0.51 14.03
C LYS A 466 -6.49 1.34 13.30
N VAL A 467 -5.34 1.51 13.95
CA VAL A 467 -4.09 2.00 13.34
C VAL A 467 -3.72 1.09 12.17
N MET A 468 -3.22 1.66 11.09
CA MET A 468 -2.64 0.92 9.97
C MET A 468 -1.13 1.14 9.92
N PHE A 469 -0.39 0.04 9.95
CA PHE A 469 1.06 0.05 9.93
C PHE A 469 1.57 -0.72 8.71
N ASN A 470 2.12 0.02 7.74
CA ASN A 470 2.87 -0.56 6.64
C ASN A 470 4.31 -0.85 7.12
N THR A 471 4.63 -2.13 7.29
CA THR A 471 5.89 -2.56 7.93
C THR A 471 7.03 -2.83 6.96
N GLU A 472 6.81 -2.59 5.66
CA GLU A 472 7.83 -2.61 4.60
C GLU A 472 7.33 -1.80 3.39
N GLY A 473 7.29 -0.48 3.53
CA GLY A 473 6.66 0.40 2.53
C GLY A 473 7.31 0.30 1.16
N HIS A 474 6.60 -0.30 0.20
CA HIS A 474 7.02 -0.50 -1.19
C HIS A 474 6.46 0.57 -2.16
N MET A 475 6.20 1.77 -1.63
CA MET A 475 5.72 2.90 -2.43
C MET A 475 6.84 3.63 -3.17
N LEU A 476 8.12 3.42 -2.81
CA LEU A 476 9.25 4.09 -3.46
C LEU A 476 9.99 3.18 -4.45
N SER A 477 10.19 1.90 -4.08
CA SER A 477 10.90 0.95 -4.92
C SER A 477 10.45 -0.49 -4.68
N THR A 478 10.56 -1.31 -5.72
CA THR A 478 10.34 -2.77 -5.66
C THR A 478 11.43 -3.49 -6.44
N GLY A 479 11.40 -4.83 -6.45
CA GLY A 479 12.23 -5.60 -7.37
C GLY A 479 11.92 -5.37 -8.86
N LYS A 480 10.75 -4.79 -9.17
CA LYS A 480 10.22 -4.64 -10.54
C LYS A 480 10.28 -3.20 -11.05
N TYR A 481 10.28 -2.21 -10.16
CA TYR A 481 10.37 -0.79 -10.49
C TYR A 481 11.59 -0.16 -9.83
N ARG A 482 12.28 0.66 -10.61
CA ARG A 482 13.36 1.53 -10.14
C ARG A 482 13.36 2.79 -10.97
N ASP A 483 13.65 3.93 -10.38
CA ASP A 483 13.98 5.14 -11.11
C ASP A 483 14.82 6.10 -10.30
N LEU A 484 16.08 6.30 -10.67
CA LEU A 484 17.02 7.22 -10.03
C LEU A 484 16.47 8.64 -9.99
N TYR A 485 15.70 9.02 -11.02
CA TYR A 485 15.10 10.35 -11.16
C TYR A 485 13.67 10.43 -10.61
N GLN A 486 13.27 9.50 -9.73
CA GLN A 486 11.99 9.59 -9.03
C GLN A 486 11.86 10.96 -8.37
N THR A 487 10.69 11.59 -8.51
CA THR A 487 10.48 12.96 -8.08
C THR A 487 9.97 13.03 -6.65
N LYS A 488 10.25 14.14 -5.95
CA LYS A 488 9.70 14.39 -4.61
C LYS A 488 8.17 14.46 -4.65
N GLU A 489 7.61 15.00 -5.72
CA GLU A 489 6.16 15.10 -5.93
C GLU A 489 5.49 13.71 -5.97
N TYR A 490 6.14 12.72 -6.59
CA TYR A 490 5.69 11.33 -6.56
C TYR A 490 5.67 10.76 -5.13
N ALA A 491 6.75 10.95 -4.37
CA ALA A 491 6.84 10.46 -2.99
C ALA A 491 5.77 11.11 -2.11
N ARG A 492 5.65 12.45 -2.15
CA ARG A 492 4.62 13.20 -1.44
C ARG A 492 3.22 12.70 -1.79
N GLY A 493 2.88 12.62 -3.08
CA GLY A 493 1.56 12.19 -3.54
C GLY A 493 1.19 10.80 -3.04
N ASN A 494 2.14 9.86 -3.07
CA ASN A 494 1.90 8.48 -2.61
C ASN A 494 1.70 8.37 -1.10
N TYR A 495 2.56 8.99 -0.29
CA TYR A 495 2.41 8.94 1.18
C TYR A 495 1.19 9.72 1.65
N TRP A 496 0.89 10.85 1.01
CA TRP A 496 -0.32 11.62 1.30
C TRP A 496 -1.58 10.81 0.98
N LEU A 497 -1.68 10.26 -0.23
CA LEU A 497 -2.84 9.46 -0.66
C LEU A 497 -3.05 8.23 0.24
N ALA A 498 -1.98 7.46 0.50
CA ALA A 498 -2.05 6.30 1.38
C ALA A 498 -2.54 6.68 2.79
N THR A 499 -2.14 7.85 3.30
CA THR A 499 -2.59 8.39 4.59
C THR A 499 -4.06 8.80 4.54
N ILE A 500 -4.54 9.42 3.47
CA ILE A 500 -5.99 9.71 3.30
C ILE A 500 -6.83 8.42 3.36
N HIS A 501 -6.29 7.30 2.88
CA HIS A 501 -6.94 5.98 2.91
C HIS A 501 -6.75 5.16 4.20
N GLY A 502 -6.04 5.69 5.20
CA GLY A 502 -5.98 5.08 6.54
C GLY A 502 -4.60 4.72 7.06
N LEU A 503 -3.53 4.88 6.26
CA LEU A 503 -2.15 4.65 6.72
C LEU A 503 -1.83 5.55 7.92
N THR A 504 -1.19 4.98 8.95
CA THR A 504 -0.81 5.71 10.17
C THR A 504 0.70 5.74 10.39
N ALA A 505 1.38 4.62 10.11
CA ALA A 505 2.83 4.50 10.22
C ALA A 505 3.41 3.70 9.05
N THR A 506 4.65 4.00 8.70
CA THR A 506 5.41 3.26 7.68
C THR A 506 6.84 3.01 8.08
N GLN A 507 7.28 1.76 8.04
CA GLN A 507 8.71 1.42 7.93
C GLN A 507 9.02 1.21 6.45
N THR A 508 9.59 2.21 5.81
CA THR A 508 9.77 2.28 4.36
C THR A 508 10.92 1.39 3.90
N TRP A 509 10.72 0.68 2.78
CA TRP A 509 11.80 -0.04 2.12
C TRP A 509 12.67 0.91 1.28
N TYR A 510 13.95 1.16 1.59
CA TYR A 510 14.73 0.69 2.73
C TYR A 510 16.02 1.51 2.89
N TRP A 511 16.56 1.62 4.11
CA TRP A 511 17.84 2.27 4.38
C TRP A 511 18.91 1.20 4.55
N CYS A 512 19.53 0.82 3.44
CA CYS A 512 20.56 -0.21 3.41
C CYS A 512 21.98 0.34 3.49
N ARG A 513 22.13 1.67 3.40
CA ARG A 513 23.36 2.38 3.70
C ARG A 513 23.77 2.16 5.16
N ARG A 514 25.06 1.91 5.37
CA ARG A 514 25.74 1.92 6.66
C ARG A 514 26.17 3.36 6.99
N GLU A 515 26.65 3.57 8.20
CA GLU A 515 27.13 4.90 8.66
C GLU A 515 28.22 5.47 7.75
N ASP A 516 29.12 4.61 7.26
CA ASP A 516 30.21 4.98 6.35
C ASP A 516 29.79 5.16 4.88
N GLY A 517 28.50 4.97 4.55
CA GLY A 517 27.99 5.02 3.19
C GLY A 517 28.05 3.70 2.41
N SER A 518 28.69 2.66 2.94
CA SER A 518 28.68 1.34 2.29
C SER A 518 27.29 0.69 2.32
N SER A 519 27.04 -0.24 1.39
CA SER A 519 25.84 -1.08 1.44
C SER A 519 26.02 -2.22 2.45
N ARG A 520 24.96 -2.61 3.17
CA ARG A 520 25.01 -3.77 4.08
C ARG A 520 25.41 -5.05 3.31
N GLY A 521 26.36 -5.85 3.79
CA GLY A 521 26.97 -6.93 2.99
C GLY A 521 26.08 -8.04 2.38
N HIS A 522 24.78 -8.11 2.72
CA HIS A 522 23.80 -9.04 2.11
C HIS A 522 22.83 -8.32 1.14
N SER A 523 23.01 -7.02 0.88
CA SER A 523 22.14 -6.22 0.02
C SER A 523 22.63 -6.03 -1.42
N ASP A 524 23.68 -6.76 -1.82
CA ASP A 524 24.07 -7.01 -3.22
C ASP A 524 22.93 -7.76 -3.93
N SER A 525 21.86 -7.03 -4.20
CA SER A 525 20.58 -7.50 -4.70
C SER A 525 20.10 -6.54 -5.78
N ASN A 526 19.07 -6.93 -6.52
CA ASN A 526 18.39 -6.04 -7.45
C ASN A 526 17.68 -4.86 -6.74
N GLY A 527 17.64 -4.80 -5.40
CA GLY A 527 16.93 -3.80 -4.60
C GLY A 527 17.66 -2.46 -4.42
N TYR A 528 19.00 -2.42 -4.47
CA TYR A 528 19.76 -1.30 -3.90
C TYR A 528 19.95 -0.11 -4.84
N ALA A 529 20.59 -0.30 -6.00
CA ALA A 529 20.93 0.81 -6.87
C ALA A 529 19.69 1.58 -7.36
N ALA A 530 19.76 2.91 -7.34
CA ALA A 530 18.68 3.82 -7.72
C ALA A 530 17.39 3.66 -6.89
N SER A 531 17.50 3.11 -5.68
CA SER A 531 16.47 3.21 -4.64
C SER A 531 16.67 4.52 -3.84
N ASN A 532 15.88 4.71 -2.79
CA ASN A 532 16.00 5.85 -1.88
C ASN A 532 17.42 6.00 -1.28
N ASN A 533 18.24 4.94 -1.26
CA ASN A 533 19.65 4.98 -0.82
C ASN A 533 20.55 5.88 -1.67
N HIS A 534 20.09 6.26 -2.87
CA HIS A 534 20.79 7.11 -3.85
C HIS A 534 20.01 8.42 -4.13
N GLN A 535 19.01 8.78 -3.30
CA GLN A 535 18.03 9.82 -3.63
C GLN A 535 17.74 10.74 -2.43
N PRO A 536 18.56 11.77 -2.20
CA PRO A 536 18.43 12.65 -1.04
C PRO A 536 17.04 13.30 -0.94
N ARG A 537 16.51 13.81 -2.06
CA ARG A 537 15.19 14.48 -2.06
C ARG A 537 14.04 13.53 -1.75
N ILE A 538 14.13 12.26 -2.15
CA ILE A 538 13.10 11.26 -1.84
C ILE A 538 13.10 10.94 -0.34
N VAL A 539 14.28 10.73 0.25
CA VAL A 539 14.39 10.48 1.70
C VAL A 539 13.83 11.64 2.51
N ASN A 540 14.21 12.88 2.15
CA ASN A 540 13.68 14.08 2.81
C ASN A 540 12.16 14.21 2.65
N GLU A 541 11.63 14.00 1.44
CA GLU A 541 10.23 14.31 1.15
C GLU A 541 9.25 13.43 1.91
N VAL A 542 9.60 12.19 2.23
CA VAL A 542 8.77 11.33 3.09
C VAL A 542 8.55 12.00 4.45
N HIS A 543 9.62 12.51 5.07
CA HIS A 543 9.54 13.18 6.38
C HIS A 543 8.89 14.56 6.29
N ALA A 544 9.18 15.33 5.23
CA ALA A 544 8.49 16.59 4.97
C ALA A 544 6.97 16.38 4.79
N THR A 545 6.56 15.28 4.17
CA THR A 545 5.15 14.89 4.05
C THR A 545 4.55 14.56 5.42
N MET A 546 5.26 13.83 6.30
CA MET A 546 4.79 13.60 7.67
C MET A 546 4.64 14.90 8.46
N ILE A 547 5.56 15.85 8.30
CA ILE A 547 5.50 17.18 8.94
C ILE A 547 4.22 17.92 8.53
N ASP A 548 3.90 17.93 7.24
CA ASP A 548 2.68 18.58 6.73
C ASP A 548 1.42 17.84 7.18
N LEU A 549 1.38 16.52 7.09
CA LEU A 549 0.26 15.69 7.58
C LEU A 549 0.01 15.90 9.08
N ASN A 550 1.07 16.01 9.89
CA ASN A 550 0.97 16.28 11.33
C ASN A 550 0.46 17.69 11.65
N SER A 551 0.74 18.68 10.78
CA SER A 551 0.24 20.05 10.96
C SER A 551 -1.28 20.18 10.74
N VAL A 552 -1.88 19.20 10.05
CA VAL A 552 -3.31 19.14 9.73
C VAL A 552 -3.94 17.80 10.15
N SER A 553 -3.39 17.14 11.17
CA SER A 553 -3.74 15.74 11.46
C SER A 553 -5.21 15.52 11.81
N ASP A 554 -5.88 16.48 12.44
CA ASP A 554 -7.32 16.43 12.69
C ASP A 554 -8.14 16.39 11.38
N TYR A 555 -7.71 17.11 10.33
CA TYR A 555 -8.34 17.03 9.02
C TYR A 555 -8.06 15.68 8.35
N ILE A 556 -6.83 15.17 8.44
CA ILE A 556 -6.47 13.86 7.89
C ILE A 556 -7.29 12.75 8.54
N MET A 557 -7.38 12.73 9.88
CA MET A 557 -8.22 11.76 10.60
C MET A 557 -9.70 11.88 10.20
N SER A 558 -10.18 13.10 9.95
CA SER A 558 -11.56 13.32 9.47
C SER A 558 -11.79 12.76 8.07
N PHE A 559 -10.81 12.84 7.17
CA PHE A 559 -10.87 12.18 5.86
C PHE A 559 -10.85 10.66 5.98
N GLN A 560 -9.98 10.09 6.82
CA GLN A 560 -9.90 8.64 7.05
C GLN A 560 -11.20 8.06 7.61
N ARG A 561 -11.83 8.79 8.54
CA ARG A 561 -13.07 8.39 9.24
C ARG A 561 -14.34 8.80 8.50
N GLN A 562 -14.22 9.52 7.38
CA GLN A 562 -15.38 9.97 6.64
C GLN A 562 -16.26 8.77 6.25
N ARG A 563 -17.57 8.94 6.43
CA ARG A 563 -18.58 7.95 6.02
C ARG A 563 -18.24 7.40 4.62
N LYS A 564 -18.26 6.07 4.48
CA LYS A 564 -18.14 5.35 3.22
C LYS A 564 -19.55 4.96 2.74
N PRO A 565 -20.32 5.86 2.10
CA PRO A 565 -21.76 5.70 1.89
C PRO A 565 -22.13 4.64 0.85
N LEU A 566 -21.17 4.20 0.03
CA LEU A 566 -21.36 3.16 -0.97
C LEU A 566 -20.44 1.99 -0.65
N ARG A 567 -21.03 0.81 -0.50
CA ARG A 567 -20.30 -0.43 -0.20
C ARG A 567 -20.36 -1.40 -1.36
N ILE A 568 -19.22 -1.79 -1.90
CA ILE A 568 -19.12 -2.85 -2.92
C ILE A 568 -19.16 -4.19 -2.20
N PHE A 569 -20.09 -5.07 -2.60
CA PHE A 569 -20.18 -6.39 -2.03
C PHE A 569 -19.02 -7.28 -2.49
N TYR A 570 -18.34 -7.91 -1.53
CA TYR A 570 -17.26 -8.86 -1.76
C TYR A 570 -17.58 -10.18 -1.05
N THR A 571 -17.33 -11.30 -1.71
CA THR A 571 -17.43 -12.64 -1.11
C THR A 571 -16.37 -13.57 -1.65
N LYS A 572 -15.83 -14.41 -0.74
CA LYS A 572 -14.86 -15.46 -1.09
C LYS A 572 -15.46 -16.48 -2.05
N ALA A 573 -16.78 -16.69 -2.04
CA ALA A 573 -17.48 -17.58 -2.97
C ALA A 573 -17.17 -17.24 -4.43
N SER A 574 -17.20 -15.96 -4.80
CA SER A 574 -16.86 -15.52 -6.16
C SER A 574 -15.36 -15.41 -6.40
N SER A 575 -14.58 -14.91 -5.44
CA SER A 575 -13.13 -14.73 -5.66
C SER A 575 -12.37 -16.04 -5.79
N ILE A 576 -12.79 -17.11 -5.12
CA ILE A 576 -12.15 -18.42 -5.22
C ILE A 576 -12.52 -19.09 -6.55
N ASN A 577 -13.80 -19.06 -6.94
CA ASN A 577 -14.29 -19.77 -8.12
C ASN A 577 -13.96 -19.06 -9.45
N LYS A 578 -13.86 -17.73 -9.48
CA LYS A 578 -13.60 -16.98 -10.71
C LYS A 578 -12.11 -16.70 -10.88
N ALA A 579 -11.59 -16.92 -12.09
CA ALA A 579 -10.22 -16.59 -12.45
C ALA A 579 -9.89 -15.08 -12.37
N GLU A 580 -10.90 -14.20 -12.54
CA GLU A 580 -10.71 -12.75 -12.68
C GLU A 580 -11.69 -11.90 -11.87
N HIS A 581 -12.14 -12.36 -10.68
CA HIS A 581 -13.13 -11.59 -9.89
C HIS A 581 -12.68 -10.18 -9.54
N MET A 582 -11.40 -9.99 -9.20
CA MET A 582 -10.91 -8.69 -8.76
C MET A 582 -10.77 -7.69 -9.91
N ASN A 583 -10.66 -8.16 -11.15
CA ASN A 583 -10.80 -7.29 -12.33
C ASN A 583 -12.19 -6.63 -12.36
N ASP A 584 -13.24 -7.36 -11.97
CA ASP A 584 -14.60 -6.83 -11.92
C ASP A 584 -14.80 -5.90 -10.72
N VAL A 585 -14.30 -6.29 -9.54
CA VAL A 585 -14.35 -5.45 -8.32
C VAL A 585 -13.63 -4.12 -8.53
N LEU A 586 -12.43 -4.15 -9.12
CA LEU A 586 -11.68 -2.93 -9.45
C LEU A 586 -12.46 -2.05 -10.43
N ARG A 587 -13.13 -2.63 -11.42
CA ARG A 587 -13.89 -1.85 -12.41
C ARG A 587 -15.03 -1.05 -11.79
N ILE A 588 -15.79 -1.63 -10.86
CA ILE A 588 -16.85 -0.90 -10.14
C ILE A 588 -16.24 0.09 -9.12
N TYR A 589 -15.17 -0.27 -8.43
CA TYR A 589 -14.47 0.64 -7.52
C TYR A 589 -13.96 1.89 -8.26
N GLU A 590 -13.20 1.72 -9.34
CA GLU A 590 -12.70 2.79 -10.20
C GLU A 590 -13.84 3.66 -10.73
N LYS A 591 -14.98 3.07 -11.11
CA LYS A 591 -16.14 3.81 -11.61
C LYS A 591 -16.73 4.77 -10.58
N LEU A 592 -16.67 4.41 -9.29
CA LEU A 592 -17.25 5.16 -8.19
C LEU A 592 -16.27 6.15 -7.55
N ASN A 593 -14.97 5.82 -7.47
CA ASN A 593 -13.98 6.49 -6.61
C ASN A 593 -13.76 7.99 -6.91
N PHE A 594 -13.96 8.42 -8.16
CA PHE A 594 -13.70 9.81 -8.59
C PHE A 594 -14.92 10.74 -8.45
N SER A 595 -15.80 10.47 -7.48
CA SER A 595 -17.07 11.20 -7.30
C SER A 595 -17.15 12.00 -5.99
N GLY A 596 -16.03 12.18 -5.29
CA GLY A 596 -15.95 12.94 -4.04
C GLY A 596 -16.36 12.19 -2.78
N LEU A 597 -16.65 10.89 -2.91
CA LEU A 597 -17.14 10.03 -1.85
C LEU A 597 -16.09 8.97 -1.52
N PRO A 598 -15.80 8.70 -0.23
CA PRO A 598 -15.07 7.51 0.16
C PRO A 598 -15.86 6.26 -0.24
N ILE A 599 -15.24 5.36 -1.00
CA ILE A 599 -15.85 4.06 -1.35
C ILE A 599 -15.41 3.02 -0.32
N GLY A 600 -16.28 2.07 -0.03
CA GLY A 600 -16.01 1.00 0.91
C GLY A 600 -16.52 -0.35 0.43
N PHE A 601 -16.44 -1.34 1.31
CA PHE A 601 -16.82 -2.71 1.04
C PHE A 601 -17.84 -3.24 2.04
N ALA A 602 -18.61 -4.23 1.58
CA ALA A 602 -19.57 -5.00 2.35
C ALA A 602 -19.26 -6.49 2.18
N THR A 603 -19.32 -7.24 3.28
CA THR A 603 -19.22 -8.70 3.33
C THR A 603 -20.21 -9.18 4.40
N GLU A 604 -20.51 -10.47 4.46
CA GLU A 604 -21.27 -11.03 5.58
C GLU A 604 -20.70 -10.58 6.94
N GLY A 605 -19.38 -10.64 7.11
CA GLY A 605 -18.73 -10.26 8.35
C GLY A 605 -18.84 -8.77 8.66
N ILE A 606 -18.68 -7.89 7.68
CA ILE A 606 -18.87 -6.43 7.88
C ILE A 606 -20.32 -6.13 8.27
N LEU A 607 -21.30 -6.72 7.59
CA LEU A 607 -22.73 -6.50 7.89
C LEU A 607 -23.10 -7.00 9.30
N LYS A 608 -22.45 -8.06 9.79
CA LYS A 608 -22.75 -8.61 11.12
C LYS A 608 -22.03 -7.90 12.28
N ASN A 609 -20.88 -7.28 12.02
CA ASN A 609 -20.00 -6.79 13.09
C ASN A 609 -19.81 -5.27 13.10
N ASN A 610 -20.18 -4.57 12.03
CA ASN A 610 -19.96 -3.14 11.90
C ASN A 610 -21.31 -2.41 11.80
N PRO A 611 -21.42 -1.15 12.28
CA PRO A 611 -22.63 -0.36 12.09
C PRO A 611 -22.87 -0.10 10.60
N HIS A 612 -24.12 -0.14 10.16
CA HIS A 612 -24.52 0.04 8.75
C HIS A 612 -24.52 1.51 8.33
N GLU A 613 -23.36 2.15 8.44
CA GLU A 613 -23.16 3.55 8.10
C GLU A 613 -22.93 3.75 6.60
N TRP A 614 -23.90 3.31 5.79
CA TRP A 614 -23.93 3.50 4.34
C TRP A 614 -25.36 3.68 3.81
N ASP A 615 -25.46 4.14 2.56
CA ASP A 615 -26.74 4.40 1.89
C ASP A 615 -27.12 3.26 0.94
N ALA A 616 -26.12 2.61 0.33
CA ALA A 616 -26.36 1.49 -0.56
C ALA A 616 -25.21 0.46 -0.59
N ILE A 617 -25.59 -0.80 -0.82
CA ILE A 617 -24.67 -1.87 -1.22
C ILE A 617 -24.81 -2.08 -2.73
N VAL A 618 -23.69 -2.10 -3.45
CA VAL A 618 -23.64 -2.46 -4.87
C VAL A 618 -23.10 -3.88 -5.05
N VAL A 619 -23.81 -4.72 -5.80
CA VAL A 619 -23.45 -6.11 -6.07
C VAL A 619 -23.21 -6.27 -7.57
N TYR A 620 -21.94 -6.38 -7.95
CA TYR A 620 -21.48 -6.38 -9.33
C TYR A 620 -20.70 -7.65 -9.65
N LYS A 621 -21.07 -8.35 -10.72
CA LYS A 621 -20.43 -9.56 -11.26
C LYS A 621 -20.00 -10.55 -10.17
N THR A 622 -20.91 -10.83 -9.25
CA THR A 622 -20.73 -11.73 -8.12
C THR A 622 -21.72 -12.90 -8.22
N PRO A 623 -21.57 -13.80 -9.22
CA PRO A 623 -22.53 -14.88 -9.47
C PRO A 623 -22.56 -15.94 -8.37
N TYR A 624 -21.41 -16.23 -7.75
CA TYR A 624 -21.29 -17.16 -6.62
C TYR A 624 -21.36 -16.40 -5.30
N ALA A 625 -22.27 -16.80 -4.43
CA ALA A 625 -22.40 -16.26 -3.08
C ALA A 625 -22.72 -17.38 -2.10
N PHE A 626 -22.25 -17.27 -0.86
CA PHE A 626 -22.74 -18.18 0.18
C PHE A 626 -24.22 -17.95 0.41
N LYS A 627 -24.95 -18.98 0.84
CA LYS A 627 -26.34 -18.78 1.26
C LYS A 627 -26.45 -17.71 2.36
N SER A 628 -25.50 -17.70 3.29
CA SER A 628 -25.40 -16.72 4.37
C SER A 628 -25.11 -15.30 3.89
N ASP A 629 -24.43 -15.12 2.74
CA ASP A 629 -24.28 -13.80 2.11
C ASP A 629 -25.65 -13.23 1.74
N ILE A 630 -26.47 -14.02 1.03
CA ILE A 630 -27.80 -13.59 0.57
C ILE A 630 -28.73 -13.36 1.77
N GLU A 631 -28.72 -14.24 2.77
CA GLU A 631 -29.51 -14.07 4.00
C GLU A 631 -29.12 -12.78 4.75
N THR A 632 -27.83 -12.46 4.81
CA THR A 632 -27.34 -11.28 5.52
C THR A 632 -27.67 -9.99 4.75
N VAL A 633 -27.54 -9.99 3.42
CA VAL A 633 -27.97 -8.88 2.57
C VAL A 633 -29.49 -8.70 2.62
N GLN A 634 -30.25 -9.79 2.74
CA GLN A 634 -31.71 -9.71 2.93
C GLN A 634 -32.07 -9.01 4.24
N LYS A 635 -31.38 -9.30 5.35
CA LYS A 635 -31.61 -8.59 6.62
C LYS A 635 -31.37 -7.08 6.49
N TYR A 636 -30.35 -6.67 5.74
CA TYR A 636 -30.12 -5.26 5.45
C TYR A 636 -31.26 -4.62 4.63
N LEU A 637 -31.84 -5.33 3.65
CA LEU A 637 -33.07 -4.88 2.97
C LEU A 637 -34.26 -4.80 3.94
N ASP A 638 -34.39 -5.74 4.87
CA ASP A 638 -35.45 -5.75 5.87
C ASP A 638 -35.33 -4.59 6.88
N GLU A 639 -34.12 -4.01 7.02
CA GLU A 639 -33.80 -2.78 7.77
C GLU A 639 -33.93 -1.50 6.93
N CYS A 640 -34.66 -1.56 5.82
CA CYS A 640 -34.86 -0.45 4.87
C CYS A 640 -33.60 -0.05 4.07
N GLY A 641 -32.58 -0.90 4.03
CA GLY A 641 -31.38 -0.70 3.22
C GLY A 641 -31.66 -0.65 1.71
N THR A 642 -30.74 -0.07 0.96
CA THR A 642 -30.77 -0.08 -0.52
C THR A 642 -29.71 -1.03 -1.08
N VAL A 643 -30.12 -1.96 -1.95
CA VAL A 643 -29.23 -2.86 -2.69
C VAL A 643 -29.41 -2.62 -4.18
N ILE A 644 -28.29 -2.38 -4.87
CA ILE A 644 -28.24 -2.22 -6.32
C ILE A 644 -27.47 -3.41 -6.88
N ILE A 645 -28.12 -4.25 -7.67
CA ILE A 645 -27.57 -5.53 -8.13
C ILE A 645 -27.66 -5.64 -9.65
N ASP A 646 -26.63 -6.21 -10.28
CA ASP A 646 -26.68 -6.53 -11.70
C ASP A 646 -27.45 -7.82 -12.01
N ASN A 647 -27.70 -8.07 -13.29
CA ASN A 647 -28.39 -9.27 -13.74
C ASN A 647 -27.55 -10.55 -13.55
N GLU A 648 -26.24 -10.46 -13.30
CA GLU A 648 -25.29 -11.57 -13.27
C GLU A 648 -25.07 -12.13 -11.85
N SER A 649 -25.35 -11.35 -10.82
CA SER A 649 -24.99 -11.68 -9.43
C SER A 649 -26.01 -12.56 -8.71
N PHE A 650 -25.52 -13.26 -7.66
CA PHE A 650 -26.27 -14.12 -6.73
C PHE A 650 -27.11 -15.18 -7.44
N LYS A 651 -26.48 -16.00 -8.28
CA LYS A 651 -27.14 -17.07 -9.07
C LYS A 651 -26.93 -18.45 -8.48
N THR A 652 -25.76 -18.68 -7.91
CA THR A 652 -25.37 -19.98 -7.38
C THR A 652 -24.74 -19.85 -6.01
N ASP A 653 -24.74 -20.96 -5.27
CA ASP A 653 -23.88 -21.13 -4.11
C ASP A 653 -22.39 -21.20 -4.52
N GLU A 654 -21.51 -21.38 -3.54
CA GLU A 654 -20.07 -21.50 -3.76
C GLU A 654 -19.65 -22.76 -4.56
N TYR A 655 -20.55 -23.71 -4.77
CA TYR A 655 -20.33 -24.94 -5.52
C TYR A 655 -20.96 -24.90 -6.92
N GLY A 656 -21.45 -23.74 -7.35
CA GLY A 656 -22.08 -23.57 -8.66
C GLY A 656 -23.49 -24.16 -8.74
N ARG A 657 -24.09 -24.56 -7.61
CA ARG A 657 -25.47 -25.05 -7.58
C ARG A 657 -26.41 -23.86 -7.52
N LYS A 658 -27.49 -23.89 -8.30
CA LYS A 658 -28.49 -22.82 -8.32
C LYS A 658 -29.01 -22.55 -6.91
N ILE A 659 -29.06 -21.28 -6.52
CA ILE A 659 -29.58 -20.87 -5.23
C ILE A 659 -31.08 -20.59 -5.34
N ASP A 660 -31.90 -21.27 -4.53
CA ASP A 660 -33.35 -21.04 -4.50
C ASP A 660 -33.72 -19.74 -3.77
N LEU A 661 -32.85 -19.31 -2.84
CA LEU A 661 -33.00 -18.06 -2.13
C LEU A 661 -32.59 -16.88 -3.00
N THR A 662 -33.54 -16.04 -3.35
CA THR A 662 -33.33 -14.79 -4.09
C THR A 662 -33.74 -13.60 -3.23
N LEU A 663 -32.99 -12.50 -3.31
CA LEU A 663 -33.33 -11.26 -2.59
C LEU A 663 -34.77 -10.83 -2.89
N LYS A 664 -35.41 -10.28 -1.86
CA LYS A 664 -36.75 -9.70 -1.90
C LYS A 664 -36.64 -8.26 -1.43
N GLN A 665 -37.29 -7.35 -2.14
CA GLN A 665 -37.25 -5.92 -1.80
C GLN A 665 -37.65 -5.66 -0.33
N GLY A 666 -38.66 -6.37 0.17
CA GLY A 666 -39.11 -6.24 1.56
C GLY A 666 -39.44 -4.78 1.90
N LYS A 667 -38.83 -4.27 2.98
CA LYS A 667 -38.96 -2.88 3.44
C LYS A 667 -37.95 -1.91 2.80
N GLY A 668 -36.91 -2.45 2.16
CA GLY A 668 -35.83 -1.70 1.55
C GLY A 668 -36.08 -1.35 0.09
N LYS A 669 -34.99 -1.05 -0.61
CA LYS A 669 -34.99 -0.81 -2.06
C LYS A 669 -34.07 -1.81 -2.73
N LEU A 670 -34.63 -2.63 -3.62
CA LEU A 670 -33.87 -3.57 -4.44
C LEU A 670 -33.94 -3.09 -5.89
N ILE A 671 -32.82 -2.58 -6.40
CA ILE A 671 -32.75 -1.98 -7.75
C ILE A 671 -31.89 -2.89 -8.63
N VAL A 672 -32.48 -3.40 -9.71
CA VAL A 672 -31.78 -4.23 -10.69
C VAL A 672 -31.32 -3.36 -11.85
N VAL A 673 -30.04 -3.46 -12.20
CA VAL A 673 -29.39 -2.65 -13.26
C VAL A 673 -28.70 -3.54 -14.27
N SER A 674 -28.61 -3.09 -15.52
CA SER A 674 -28.01 -3.85 -16.63
C SER A 674 -26.61 -3.36 -17.01
N THR A 675 -26.25 -2.12 -16.63
CA THR A 675 -24.95 -1.54 -17.01
C THR A 675 -24.20 -0.92 -15.83
N LEU A 676 -22.88 -0.81 -15.99
CA LEU A 676 -22.01 -0.17 -15.00
C LEU A 676 -22.33 1.33 -14.82
N ASN A 677 -22.85 1.99 -15.87
CA ASN A 677 -23.31 3.37 -15.79
C ASN A 677 -24.61 3.49 -14.97
N GLU A 678 -25.58 2.62 -15.20
CA GLU A 678 -26.80 2.55 -14.38
C GLU A 678 -26.45 2.29 -12.92
N MET A 679 -25.56 1.33 -12.63
CA MET A 679 -25.12 1.06 -11.27
C MET A 679 -24.51 2.30 -10.58
N LYS A 680 -23.64 3.05 -11.28
CA LYS A 680 -23.11 4.33 -10.77
C LYS A 680 -24.22 5.34 -10.52
N ASN A 681 -25.14 5.51 -11.46
CA ASN A 681 -26.19 6.51 -11.38
C ASN A 681 -27.12 6.24 -10.18
N GLU A 682 -27.57 5.00 -10.02
CA GLU A 682 -28.42 4.58 -8.90
C GLU A 682 -27.69 4.68 -7.56
N ALA A 683 -26.39 4.33 -7.52
CA ALA A 683 -25.58 4.48 -6.32
C ALA A 683 -25.49 5.94 -5.88
N LEU A 684 -25.17 6.86 -6.80
CA LEU A 684 -25.12 8.29 -6.49
C LEU A 684 -26.51 8.86 -6.14
N ALA A 685 -27.59 8.33 -6.74
CA ALA A 685 -28.96 8.73 -6.41
C ALA A 685 -29.35 8.31 -4.98
N ALA A 686 -28.91 7.13 -4.51
CA ALA A 686 -29.12 6.68 -3.13
C ALA A 686 -28.42 7.64 -2.13
N VAL A 687 -27.17 8.01 -2.39
CA VAL A 687 -26.42 8.97 -1.56
C VAL A 687 -27.06 10.35 -1.57
N LYS A 688 -27.49 10.83 -2.74
CA LYS A 688 -28.19 12.12 -2.88
C LYS A 688 -29.51 12.13 -2.11
N SER A 689 -30.26 11.03 -2.11
CA SER A 689 -31.51 10.89 -1.36
C SER A 689 -31.32 11.04 0.14
N ASN A 690 -30.17 10.62 0.66
CA ASN A 690 -29.79 10.82 2.07
C ASN A 690 -28.95 12.08 2.31
N LYS A 691 -28.90 13.03 1.34
CA LYS A 691 -28.15 14.29 1.43
C LYS A 691 -26.64 14.10 1.69
N GLY A 692 -26.08 12.96 1.28
CA GLY A 692 -24.68 12.59 1.52
C GLY A 692 -23.69 13.04 0.43
N MET A 693 -24.15 13.74 -0.61
CA MET A 693 -23.25 14.25 -1.67
C MET A 693 -22.35 15.38 -1.12
N PRO A 694 -21.12 15.53 -1.64
CA PRO A 694 -20.21 16.59 -1.19
C PRO A 694 -20.78 17.99 -1.37
N MET A 695 -20.47 18.91 -0.44
CA MET A 695 -20.92 20.31 -0.51
C MET A 695 -20.15 21.15 -1.53
N ILE A 696 -18.96 20.69 -1.95
CA ILE A 696 -18.21 21.23 -3.08
C ILE A 696 -18.26 20.20 -4.19
N SER A 697 -18.72 20.60 -5.38
CA SER A 697 -18.74 19.77 -6.58
C SER A 697 -17.49 20.02 -7.41
N ILE A 698 -16.85 18.96 -7.88
CA ILE A 698 -15.64 19.03 -8.72
C ILE A 698 -15.90 18.33 -10.06
N ALA A 699 -15.56 19.02 -11.14
CA ALA A 699 -15.45 18.45 -12.48
C ALA A 699 -13.97 18.41 -12.90
N GLU A 700 -13.54 17.33 -13.54
CA GLU A 700 -12.19 17.15 -14.06
C GLU A 700 -12.21 17.15 -15.59
N THR A 701 -11.26 17.84 -16.20
CA THR A 701 -10.94 17.73 -17.62
C THR A 701 -9.45 17.44 -17.79
N ASN A 702 -9.11 16.46 -18.61
CA ASN A 702 -7.74 16.08 -18.94
C ASN A 702 -7.69 15.60 -20.41
N ASP A 703 -6.52 15.18 -20.91
CA ASP A 703 -6.34 14.67 -22.28
C ASP A 703 -6.79 13.21 -22.48
N ARG A 704 -7.37 12.58 -21.46
CA ARG A 704 -7.89 11.21 -21.43
C ARG A 704 -9.42 11.23 -21.29
N ASN A 705 -10.03 10.09 -21.54
CA ASN A 705 -11.49 9.90 -21.38
C ASN A 705 -11.88 9.38 -19.99
N MET A 706 -10.99 9.47 -18.99
CA MET A 706 -11.19 8.95 -17.64
C MET A 706 -10.62 9.92 -16.60
N PRO A 707 -11.27 10.06 -15.43
CA PRO A 707 -10.74 10.90 -14.35
C PRO A 707 -9.47 10.30 -13.75
N GLY A 708 -8.63 11.18 -13.21
CA GLY A 708 -7.42 10.84 -12.46
C GLY A 708 -7.34 11.54 -11.09
N CYS A 709 -8.14 12.58 -10.85
CA CYS A 709 -8.16 13.30 -9.59
C CYS A 709 -9.10 12.62 -8.58
N GLU A 710 -8.55 11.90 -7.61
CA GLU A 710 -9.34 11.53 -6.44
C GLU A 710 -9.51 12.76 -5.55
N TRP A 711 -10.73 13.01 -5.08
CA TRP A 711 -11.03 14.17 -4.24
C TRP A 711 -11.98 13.82 -3.09
N ARG A 712 -11.88 14.57 -1.99
CA ARG A 712 -12.71 14.43 -0.78
C ARG A 712 -13.02 15.81 -0.18
N VAL A 713 -14.14 15.93 0.53
CA VAL A 713 -14.58 17.19 1.14
C VAL A 713 -15.05 16.94 2.57
N ILE A 714 -14.54 17.71 3.54
CA ILE A 714 -15.03 17.72 4.92
C ILE A 714 -15.46 19.14 5.32
N ALA A 715 -16.37 19.25 6.28
CA ALA A 715 -16.75 20.54 6.84
C ALA A 715 -15.70 20.99 7.86
N LYS A 716 -15.26 22.26 7.76
CA LYS A 716 -14.45 22.92 8.80
C LYS A 716 -15.32 23.71 9.76
N ASP A 717 -16.29 24.43 9.22
CA ASP A 717 -17.33 25.14 9.97
C ASP A 717 -18.62 25.20 9.14
N LYS A 718 -19.59 26.04 9.53
CA LYS A 718 -20.90 26.15 8.86
C LYS A 718 -20.81 26.44 7.35
N ASN A 719 -19.89 27.29 6.92
CA ASN A 719 -19.75 27.75 5.53
C ASN A 719 -18.35 27.52 4.95
N LYS A 720 -17.45 26.84 5.67
CA LYS A 720 -16.11 26.50 5.20
C LYS A 720 -15.89 25.00 5.10
N TYR A 721 -15.21 24.58 4.04
CA TYR A 721 -14.92 23.20 3.73
C TYR A 721 -13.41 23.01 3.48
N ILE A 722 -12.88 21.86 3.88
CA ILE A 722 -11.55 21.42 3.46
C ILE A 722 -11.72 20.44 2.30
N VAL A 723 -11.04 20.71 1.20
CA VAL A 723 -11.03 19.90 -0.02
C VAL A 723 -9.64 19.28 -0.18
N ASN A 724 -9.58 17.96 -0.25
CA ASN A 724 -8.39 17.21 -0.61
C ASN A 724 -8.50 16.75 -2.07
N ILE A 725 -7.44 16.91 -2.86
CA ILE A 725 -7.36 16.41 -4.24
C ILE A 725 -5.97 15.82 -4.48
N VAL A 726 -5.89 14.62 -5.02
CA VAL A 726 -4.64 14.02 -5.50
C VAL A 726 -4.81 13.60 -6.95
N ASN A 727 -3.94 14.07 -7.86
CA ASN A 727 -3.95 13.61 -9.24
C ASN A 727 -3.20 12.28 -9.38
N ILE A 728 -3.94 11.18 -9.39
CA ILE A 728 -3.44 9.82 -9.64
C ILE A 728 -3.24 9.59 -11.15
N GLY A 729 -3.82 10.44 -11.99
CA GLY A 729 -3.74 10.37 -13.45
C GLY A 729 -2.32 10.59 -13.99
N LYS A 730 -2.04 10.02 -15.16
CA LYS A 730 -0.70 10.06 -15.79
C LYS A 730 -0.36 11.34 -16.56
N SER A 731 -1.30 12.28 -16.68
CA SER A 731 -1.07 13.61 -17.24
C SER A 731 -1.86 14.68 -16.47
N ASP A 732 -1.58 15.93 -16.78
CA ASP A 732 -2.20 17.09 -16.15
C ASP A 732 -3.74 17.02 -16.19
N ALA A 733 -4.36 17.45 -15.09
CA ALA A 733 -5.80 17.52 -14.94
C ALA A 733 -6.21 18.91 -14.47
N THR A 734 -7.20 19.50 -15.14
CA THR A 734 -7.83 20.73 -14.67
C THR A 734 -9.07 20.37 -13.85
N VAL A 735 -9.08 20.76 -12.58
CA VAL A 735 -10.25 20.65 -11.71
C VAL A 735 -11.00 21.97 -11.68
N SER A 736 -12.33 21.91 -11.74
CA SER A 736 -13.23 23.06 -11.64
C SER A 736 -14.21 22.84 -10.49
N MET A 737 -14.15 23.72 -9.49
CA MET A 737 -14.93 23.62 -8.26
C MET A 737 -16.13 24.57 -8.27
N SER A 738 -17.25 24.11 -7.71
CA SER A 738 -18.45 24.91 -7.47
C SER A 738 -19.12 24.49 -6.16
N ALA A 739 -19.92 25.37 -5.57
CA ALA A 739 -20.71 25.02 -4.40
C ALA A 739 -21.94 24.20 -4.82
N ALA A 740 -22.27 23.14 -4.09
CA ALA A 740 -23.51 22.38 -4.32
C ALA A 740 -24.77 23.24 -4.02
N LYS A 741 -24.62 24.24 -3.14
CA LYS A 741 -25.63 25.26 -2.82
C LYS A 741 -24.93 26.59 -2.58
N GLY A 742 -25.44 27.68 -3.15
CA GLY A 742 -24.84 29.02 -3.04
C GLY A 742 -23.62 29.20 -3.96
N ASN A 743 -22.72 30.12 -3.62
CA ASN A 743 -21.50 30.42 -4.38
C ASN A 743 -20.24 30.26 -3.51
N ILE A 744 -19.12 29.96 -4.17
CA ILE A 744 -17.79 29.99 -3.54
C ILE A 744 -17.33 31.44 -3.44
N LYS A 745 -17.08 31.90 -2.21
CA LYS A 745 -16.55 33.23 -1.91
C LYS A 745 -15.03 33.31 -2.08
N SER A 746 -14.30 32.28 -1.62
CA SER A 746 -12.83 32.25 -1.69
C SER A 746 -12.27 30.84 -1.57
N VAL A 747 -11.08 30.65 -2.14
CA VAL A 747 -10.27 29.43 -2.05
C VAL A 747 -8.86 29.81 -1.61
N SER A 748 -8.30 29.08 -0.66
CA SER A 748 -6.90 29.23 -0.23
C SER A 748 -6.25 27.89 0.06
N GLU A 749 -4.95 27.78 -0.14
CA GLU A 749 -4.17 26.61 0.24
C GLU A 749 -4.03 26.52 1.77
N VAL A 750 -4.35 25.36 2.35
CA VAL A 750 -4.30 25.16 3.81
C VAL A 750 -2.88 25.25 4.33
N LEU A 751 -1.92 24.65 3.62
CA LEU A 751 -0.53 24.49 4.08
C LEU A 751 0.31 25.77 3.93
N THR A 752 -0.08 26.70 3.05
CA THR A 752 0.70 27.91 2.74
C THR A 752 -0.04 29.20 3.08
N GLY A 753 -1.38 29.16 3.17
CA GLY A 753 -2.23 30.34 3.30
C GLY A 753 -2.38 31.16 2.02
N LEU A 754 -1.76 30.74 0.91
CA LEU A 754 -1.85 31.45 -0.36
C LEU A 754 -3.26 31.39 -0.94
N LYS A 755 -3.68 32.49 -1.57
CA LYS A 755 -4.94 32.52 -2.31
C LYS A 755 -4.83 31.59 -3.52
N SER A 756 -5.85 30.76 -3.70
CA SER A 756 -5.98 29.87 -4.86
C SER A 756 -7.25 30.21 -5.65
N ALA A 757 -7.59 29.37 -6.63
CA ALA A 757 -8.67 29.60 -7.58
C ALA A 757 -9.70 28.46 -7.56
N THR A 758 -10.89 28.71 -8.11
CA THR A 758 -11.93 27.69 -8.32
C THR A 758 -11.58 26.75 -9.49
N LYS A 759 -10.62 27.12 -10.34
CA LYS A 759 -10.04 26.27 -11.39
C LYS A 759 -8.54 26.12 -11.16
N ILE A 760 -8.06 24.89 -11.06
CA ILE A 760 -6.66 24.57 -10.73
C ILE A 760 -6.17 23.49 -11.67
N VAL A 761 -4.91 23.57 -12.11
CA VAL A 761 -4.23 22.50 -12.85
C VAL A 761 -3.39 21.71 -11.87
N LEU A 762 -3.55 20.39 -11.88
CA LEU A 762 -2.74 19.45 -11.11
C LEU A 762 -1.91 18.60 -12.08
N LYS A 763 -0.59 18.62 -11.93
CA LYS A 763 0.30 17.65 -12.57
C LYS A 763 0.11 16.26 -11.96
N PRO A 764 0.59 15.19 -12.60
CA PRO A 764 0.61 13.86 -11.99
C PRO A 764 1.29 13.89 -10.62
N ASN A 765 0.66 13.23 -9.64
CA ASN A 765 1.05 13.18 -8.22
C ASN A 765 0.83 14.46 -7.41
N ASP A 766 0.41 15.58 -8.01
CA ASP A 766 0.14 16.81 -7.25
C ASP A 766 -0.94 16.58 -6.20
N VAL A 767 -0.72 17.20 -5.04
CA VAL A 767 -1.65 17.22 -3.92
C VAL A 767 -2.14 18.64 -3.73
N GLN A 768 -3.45 18.81 -3.63
CA GLN A 768 -4.09 20.08 -3.24
C GLN A 768 -4.88 19.86 -1.95
N LEU A 769 -4.59 20.69 -0.94
CA LEU A 769 -5.39 20.78 0.29
C LEU A 769 -5.88 22.22 0.44
N LEU A 770 -7.18 22.41 0.23
CA LEU A 770 -7.78 23.75 0.06
C LEU A 770 -8.82 24.02 1.15
N GLU A 771 -8.84 25.24 1.67
CA GLU A 771 -9.96 25.79 2.41
C GLU A 771 -10.85 26.57 1.44
N VAL A 772 -12.13 26.16 1.35
CA VAL A 772 -13.13 26.76 0.47
C VAL A 772 -14.22 27.38 1.34
N SER A 773 -14.43 28.69 1.22
CA SER A 773 -15.48 29.42 1.92
C SER A 773 -16.64 29.71 0.98
N LEU A 774 -17.87 29.49 1.44
CA LEU A 774 -19.10 29.89 0.74
C LEU A 774 -19.55 31.28 1.20
N GLU A 775 -20.37 31.93 0.37
CA GLU A 775 -21.00 33.24 0.68
C GLU A 775 -21.85 33.23 1.95
#